data_AF-A0A133NIJ4-F1
#
_entry.id   AF-A0A133NIJ4-F1
#
_cell.length_a   1.000
_cell.length_b   1.000
_cell.length_c   1.000
_cell.angle_alpha   90.00
_cell.angle_beta   90.00
_cell.angle_gamma   90.00
#
_symmetry.space_group_name_H-M   'P 1'
#
loop_
_entity.id
_entity.type
_entity.pdbx_description
1 polymer ?
#
loop_
_entity_poly.entity_id
_entity_poly.type
_entity_poly.pdbx_seq_one_letter_code
_entity_poly.pdbx_strand_id
1 'polypeptide(L)'
;MLKNNIGGIMKNCRIFVEKKEGFNLEAKRLCKEWKEALQLSSLTKVRILNCYDVFGANDIEDAKKMIFSEVVTDMVSENFDETIPHFAVEFLPGQFDQRADSAYQCMNLLSTENENVVITSGKLFLLEGSISSEDVEKAKKFYINPVEMREKDLKKLEQETLQFQSSVPMIEDFKGLKEEMELAMSQEDLDFIETYFKEEEKRMPTETEIRVLDTYWSDHCRHTTFETELREIIFPKGSFGEELQRVFDKYLADKQVSLMEMAKLIGKKMRKERKLDDLEVSEEINACSVYIDVDVDGEIEKWLLMFKNETHNHPTEIEPFGGASTCLGGAIRDPLSGRSYVYQAIRVTGAANPLEAFEDTLEGKLPQKKITTAAAHGYSSYGNQIGLTTGLVSEIYHEGYKAKRMEVGAVVAATPARNVRRETPISGDIIILLGGKTGRDGCGGATGSSKEHTKDSLALCGAEVQKGNAPEERKIQRLFRKEKVSQMIKKCNDFGAGGVSVAIGELAEGLKINLDLVPTKYAGLNGTELAISESQERMAVVIAKEDEASFLEEAALENLEATKVAEVTEEKRLILTWKGQEIVNLSRAFLDTNGVRQKAKVEVETPSGKNPFQEVLFRGNTLAEFWQTCMKDLNVASQKGMVEMFDSNIGAGTILMPFGGKYQMTPSDVAVQKISVEKGHTTTASAITWGYNPNISSWSPYHGAAYAVVESLAKLVSVGVDYRKVRLSFQEYFQKLGKDAKDWGKPFAALLGSLEAQEAFGTPAIGGKDSMSGSFQDLHVPPTLISFAVAPVSTKEVISPELKKVGSHIYLLKHQALENSMPNYEICKKNFTWLHEQITAGKVLSCMTIKMGGIAEALTKMSFGNQIGLELQNIGEDFFKLAYGSFILESEETLEFENLEYLGKTIQKYQIHILEKETSAILAADKLEQEWLNVLAPVFPYEYKEEKKEIYTLDTYVNTEIYHSKDRIAKPRVLVMAFPGTNCEYDSAKAFRDAGADPHILVFRNLKPSYIETSIEAMIQELKQAQILMLPGGFSAGDEPDGSGKFIATVLQNPRIMAEIQNFLDRDGLILGICNGFQALIKSGLLPYGKLGTVTENSPTLTFNKMGRHVSQMVRTKIVSNKSPWLSSFHVGDEFIVPVSHGEGRFYVQEEELKSLIQKGQIVTQYVDFEGKATNEFRHTPNGSTCAIEGIVSPDGRILGKMGHSERKGEDLYKNIPGNKVQDIFSNGVKYFK
;
A
#
# COMPACT_ATOMS: atom_id res chain seq x y z
N MET A 1 -11.29 42.51 -21.66
CA MET A 1 -10.58 43.53 -22.48
C MET A 1 -9.30 42.89 -23.01
N LEU A 2 -9.13 42.86 -24.32
CA LEU A 2 -7.94 42.35 -25.01
C LEU A 2 -6.73 43.25 -24.72
N LYS A 3 -5.67 42.72 -24.10
CA LYS A 3 -4.34 43.35 -24.04
C LYS A 3 -3.34 42.51 -24.83
N ASN A 4 -2.89 43.11 -25.93
CA ASN A 4 -1.65 42.94 -26.69
C ASN A 4 -0.74 41.74 -26.38
N ASN A 5 -0.64 40.86 -27.38
CA ASN A 5 0.54 40.03 -27.67
C ASN A 5 1.80 40.89 -27.78
N ILE A 6 2.62 40.86 -26.74
CA ILE A 6 4.06 41.14 -26.83
C ILE A 6 4.71 39.85 -26.34
N GLY A 7 5.44 39.15 -27.21
CA GLY A 7 6.17 37.94 -26.84
C GLY A 7 7.06 38.22 -25.64
N GLY A 8 6.71 37.63 -24.49
CA GLY A 8 7.51 37.69 -23.29
C GLY A 8 8.86 37.04 -23.53
N ILE A 9 9.93 37.68 -23.07
CA ILE A 9 11.25 37.05 -23.01
C ILE A 9 11.11 35.87 -22.04
N MET A 10 11.24 34.63 -22.54
CA MET A 10 11.30 33.42 -21.71
C MET A 10 12.38 33.60 -20.64
N LYS A 11 12.00 33.47 -19.36
CA LYS A 11 12.92 33.66 -18.23
C LYS A 11 13.29 32.33 -17.59
N ASN A 12 14.55 32.22 -17.19
CA ASN A 12 15.03 31.18 -16.29
C ASN A 12 15.18 31.78 -14.90
N CYS A 13 14.69 31.11 -13.87
CA CYS A 13 14.83 31.57 -12.49
C CYS A 13 14.96 30.41 -11.50
N ARG A 14 15.46 30.73 -10.31
CA ARG A 14 15.44 29.86 -9.13
C ARG A 14 14.52 30.45 -8.07
N ILE A 15 13.69 29.61 -7.48
CA ILE A 15 12.69 30.00 -6.47
C ILE A 15 12.92 29.15 -5.23
N PHE A 16 13.00 29.79 -4.07
CA PHE A 16 13.05 29.12 -2.77
C PHE A 16 11.72 29.28 -2.03
N VAL A 17 11.25 28.20 -1.42
CA VAL A 17 10.00 28.17 -0.66
C VAL A 17 10.24 27.59 0.72
N GLU A 18 9.97 28.37 1.76
CA GLU A 18 10.17 27.99 3.16
C GLU A 18 8.84 27.98 3.91
N LYS A 19 8.59 26.95 4.73
CA LYS A 19 7.42 26.91 5.63
C LYS A 19 7.58 27.97 6.74
N LYS A 20 6.56 28.79 6.97
CA LYS A 20 6.48 29.75 8.09
C LYS A 20 6.59 29.02 9.44
N GLU A 21 7.03 29.74 10.47
CA GLU A 21 7.11 29.21 11.83
C GLU A 21 5.73 28.70 12.29
N GLY A 22 5.69 27.48 12.81
CA GLY A 22 4.43 26.79 13.18
C GLY A 22 3.93 25.79 12.13
N PHE A 23 4.40 25.89 10.88
CA PHE A 23 4.13 24.93 9.80
C PHE A 23 5.37 24.10 9.42
N ASN A 24 6.55 24.47 9.92
CA ASN A 24 7.86 23.86 9.69
C ASN A 24 8.10 22.54 10.47
N LEU A 25 7.13 21.62 10.44
CA LEU A 25 7.19 20.35 11.20
C LEU A 25 8.37 19.45 10.79
N GLU A 26 8.63 19.31 9.48
CA GLU A 26 9.75 18.53 8.97
C GLU A 26 11.09 19.06 9.51
N ALA A 27 11.29 20.38 9.44
CA ALA A 27 12.51 21.03 9.91
C ALA A 27 12.73 20.84 11.42
N LYS A 28 11.66 20.92 12.22
CA LYS A 28 11.73 20.66 13.68
C LYS A 28 12.06 19.19 13.99
N ARG A 29 11.45 18.25 13.28
CA ARG A 29 11.73 16.81 13.42
C ARG A 29 13.19 16.51 13.09
N LEU A 30 13.67 17.02 11.95
CA LEU A 30 15.04 16.81 11.49
C LEU A 30 16.06 17.44 12.44
N CYS A 31 15.77 18.64 12.95
CA CYS A 31 16.59 19.28 13.98
C CYS A 31 16.72 18.40 15.24
N LYS A 32 15.60 17.84 15.73
CA LYS A 32 15.62 16.92 16.88
C LYS A 32 16.41 15.65 16.57
N GLU A 33 16.15 15.03 15.42
CA GLU A 33 16.83 13.82 14.97
C GLU A 33 18.34 14.03 14.84
N TRP A 34 18.80 15.12 14.24
CA TRP A 34 20.23 15.40 14.10
C TRP A 34 20.92 15.72 15.43
N LYS A 35 20.21 16.36 16.39
CA LYS A 35 20.76 16.53 17.74
C LYS A 35 20.96 15.20 18.45
N GLU A 36 19.99 14.30 18.32
CA GLU A 36 19.97 13.01 19.02
C GLU A 36 20.90 11.99 18.33
N ALA A 37 20.75 11.77 17.02
CA ALA A 37 21.44 10.73 16.27
C ALA A 37 22.86 11.13 15.82
N LEU A 38 23.10 12.41 15.51
CA LEU A 38 24.41 12.90 15.04
C LEU A 38 25.19 13.64 16.14
N GLN A 39 24.64 13.70 17.36
CA GLN A 39 25.22 14.38 18.51
C GLN A 39 25.57 15.87 18.25
N LEU A 40 24.81 16.53 17.38
CA LEU A 40 25.00 17.95 17.02
C LEU A 40 24.42 18.88 18.10
N SER A 41 24.98 18.84 19.31
CA SER A 41 24.43 19.56 20.48
C SER A 41 24.38 21.08 20.34
N SER A 42 25.24 21.67 19.49
CA SER A 42 25.26 23.11 19.20
C SER A 42 24.24 23.56 18.15
N LEU A 43 23.57 22.61 17.46
CA LEU A 43 22.50 22.90 16.52
C LEU A 43 21.31 23.49 17.29
N THR A 44 20.89 24.69 16.92
CA THR A 44 19.74 25.35 17.55
C THR A 44 18.50 25.16 16.69
N LYS A 45 18.62 25.33 15.38
CA LYS A 45 17.52 25.30 14.41
C LYS A 45 17.99 24.76 13.07
N VAL A 46 17.10 24.02 12.40
CA VAL A 46 17.21 23.65 10.98
C VAL A 46 16.14 24.41 10.22
N ARG A 47 16.48 24.96 9.06
CA ARG A 47 15.52 25.49 8.09
C ARG A 47 15.62 24.69 6.81
N ILE A 48 14.47 24.44 6.18
CA ILE A 48 14.36 23.66 4.94
C ILE A 48 13.67 24.56 3.92
N LEU A 49 14.35 24.77 2.79
CA LEU A 49 13.86 25.54 1.66
C LEU A 49 13.72 24.59 0.48
N ASN A 50 12.51 24.44 -0.06
CA ASN A 50 12.34 23.79 -1.35
C ASN A 50 12.88 24.72 -2.43
N CYS A 51 13.68 24.17 -3.33
CA CYS A 51 14.34 24.88 -4.42
C CYS A 51 13.72 24.42 -5.75
N TYR A 52 13.22 25.37 -6.54
CA TYR A 52 12.71 25.11 -7.89
C TYR A 52 13.55 25.87 -8.91
N ASP A 53 14.10 25.15 -9.89
CA ASP A 53 14.71 25.78 -11.07
C ASP A 53 13.70 25.71 -12.21
N VAL A 54 13.28 26.87 -12.70
CA VAL A 54 12.26 26.99 -13.75
C VAL A 54 12.92 27.56 -14.99
N PHE A 55 12.77 26.87 -16.11
CA PHE A 55 13.35 27.25 -17.39
C PHE A 55 12.25 27.46 -18.43
N GLY A 56 12.35 28.56 -19.20
CA GLY A 56 11.47 28.78 -20.35
C GLY A 56 10.04 29.24 -20.03
N ALA A 57 9.78 29.84 -18.85
CA ALA A 57 8.43 30.22 -18.42
C ALA A 57 8.14 31.72 -18.57
N ASN A 58 6.86 32.07 -18.83
CA ASN A 58 6.37 33.45 -18.94
C ASN A 58 5.61 33.93 -17.68
N ASP A 59 4.87 33.05 -16.99
CA ASP A 59 3.93 33.40 -15.91
C ASP A 59 4.48 33.18 -14.48
N ILE A 60 5.77 33.48 -14.28
CA ILE A 60 6.51 33.14 -13.06
C ILE A 60 5.90 33.78 -11.79
N GLU A 61 5.39 35.01 -11.86
CA GLU A 61 4.87 35.71 -10.68
C GLU A 61 3.55 35.12 -10.16
N ASP A 62 2.67 34.70 -11.06
CA ASP A 62 1.43 34.02 -10.68
C ASP A 62 1.76 32.60 -10.19
N ALA A 63 2.69 31.91 -10.85
CA ALA A 63 3.17 30.59 -10.44
C ALA A 63 3.80 30.58 -9.03
N LYS A 64 4.57 31.62 -8.66
CA LYS A 64 5.12 31.76 -7.30
C LYS A 64 4.03 31.71 -6.23
N LYS A 65 2.87 32.32 -6.48
CA LYS A 65 1.77 32.44 -5.51
C LYS A 65 0.79 31.26 -5.57
N MET A 66 0.54 30.73 -6.76
CA MET A 66 -0.51 29.73 -6.99
C MET A 66 0.02 28.30 -7.06
N ILE A 67 1.29 28.11 -7.43
CA ILE A 67 1.88 26.79 -7.73
C ILE A 67 3.03 26.48 -6.78
N PHE A 68 4.08 27.29 -6.70
CA PHE A 68 5.27 26.90 -5.93
C PHE A 68 5.09 27.01 -4.42
N SER A 69 4.14 27.83 -3.96
CA SER A 69 3.92 28.10 -2.55
C SER A 69 2.44 28.15 -2.18
N GLU A 70 2.16 28.15 -0.88
CA GLU A 70 0.87 28.46 -0.30
C GLU A 70 0.97 29.75 0.54
N VAL A 71 0.20 30.78 0.16
CA VAL A 71 0.26 32.13 0.76
C VAL A 71 0.06 32.13 2.28
N VAL A 72 -0.75 31.21 2.82
CA VAL A 72 -0.99 31.10 4.26
C VAL A 72 0.22 30.51 4.98
N THR A 73 0.81 29.43 4.47
CA THR A 73 1.81 28.62 5.20
C THR A 73 3.26 28.90 4.81
N ASP A 74 3.51 29.54 3.68
CA ASP A 74 4.84 29.57 3.05
C ASP A 74 5.36 31.00 2.85
N MET A 75 6.68 31.10 2.77
CA MET A 75 7.41 32.28 2.35
C MET A 75 8.15 31.95 1.06
N VAL A 76 8.12 32.87 0.10
CA VAL A 76 8.83 32.72 -1.18
C VAL A 76 9.96 33.73 -1.24
N SER A 77 11.15 33.27 -1.63
CA SER A 77 12.30 34.12 -1.90
C SER A 77 13.05 33.69 -3.16
N GLU A 78 13.84 34.60 -3.72
CA GLU A 78 14.77 34.29 -4.84
C GLU A 78 16.21 34.10 -4.34
N ASN A 79 16.47 34.44 -3.08
CA ASN A 79 17.78 34.38 -2.44
C ASN A 79 17.64 33.80 -1.02
N PHE A 80 18.76 33.34 -0.47
CA PHE A 80 18.89 32.90 0.92
C PHE A 80 20.18 33.48 1.53
N ASP A 81 20.33 33.36 2.85
CA ASP A 81 21.55 33.81 3.54
C ASP A 81 22.65 32.75 3.42
N GLU A 82 23.57 32.96 2.47
CA GLU A 82 24.71 32.08 2.23
C GLU A 82 25.72 32.05 3.40
N THR A 83 25.64 32.98 4.36
CA THR A 83 26.55 33.00 5.52
C THR A 83 26.22 31.93 6.56
N ILE A 84 25.00 31.40 6.53
CA ILE A 84 24.58 30.29 7.40
C ILE A 84 25.15 28.98 6.82
N PRO A 85 25.75 28.09 7.63
CA PRO A 85 26.19 26.77 7.17
C PRO A 85 25.06 26.00 6.50
N HIS A 86 25.30 25.49 5.29
CA HIS A 86 24.24 24.93 4.45
C HIS A 86 24.74 23.87 3.47
N PHE A 87 23.80 23.08 2.96
CA PHE A 87 23.99 22.19 1.81
C PHE A 87 22.65 22.02 1.07
N ALA A 88 22.71 21.76 -0.23
CA ALA A 88 21.53 21.51 -1.05
C ALA A 88 21.58 20.13 -1.69
N VAL A 89 20.42 19.54 -1.89
CA VAL A 89 20.27 18.20 -2.47
C VAL A 89 19.24 18.22 -3.60
N GLU A 90 19.44 17.36 -4.57
CA GLU A 90 18.47 17.07 -5.64
C GLU A 90 18.52 15.57 -5.98
N PHE A 91 17.50 15.06 -6.65
CA PHE A 91 17.52 13.69 -7.14
C PHE A 91 18.58 13.51 -8.23
N LEU A 92 19.08 12.28 -8.35
CA LEU A 92 19.94 11.92 -9.47
C LEU A 92 19.20 12.11 -10.81
N PRO A 93 19.91 12.52 -11.88
CA PRO A 93 19.29 12.66 -13.20
C PRO A 93 18.56 11.38 -13.65
N GLY A 94 17.30 11.54 -14.08
CA GLY A 94 16.46 10.46 -14.59
C GLY A 94 15.53 9.80 -13.56
N GLN A 95 15.77 10.00 -12.27
CA GLN A 95 14.83 9.59 -11.21
C GLN A 95 13.51 10.36 -11.31
N PHE A 96 12.39 9.71 -10.92
CA PHE A 96 11.08 10.37 -10.92
C PHE A 96 10.99 11.38 -9.77
N ASP A 97 10.85 12.65 -10.12
CA ASP A 97 10.60 13.75 -9.20
C ASP A 97 9.12 14.15 -9.25
N GLN A 98 8.32 13.57 -8.34
CA GLN A 98 6.88 13.84 -8.24
C GLN A 98 6.56 15.32 -8.04
N ARG A 99 7.41 16.05 -7.32
CA ARG A 99 7.22 17.47 -7.04
C ARG A 99 7.46 18.31 -8.28
N ALA A 100 8.53 18.05 -9.01
CA ALA A 100 8.81 18.73 -10.27
C ALA A 100 7.72 18.44 -11.33
N ASP A 101 7.30 17.17 -11.45
CA ASP A 101 6.23 16.77 -12.38
C ASP A 101 4.90 17.45 -12.05
N SER A 102 4.50 17.46 -10.78
CA SER A 102 3.25 18.10 -10.34
C SER A 102 3.28 19.62 -10.52
N ALA A 103 4.44 20.26 -10.26
CA ALA A 103 4.62 21.68 -10.52
C ALA A 103 4.50 22.01 -12.01
N TYR A 104 5.08 21.18 -12.88
CA TYR A 104 4.94 21.30 -14.34
C TYR A 104 3.49 21.16 -14.79
N GLN A 105 2.79 20.14 -14.30
CA GLN A 105 1.37 19.93 -14.61
C GLN A 105 0.51 21.13 -14.20
N CYS A 106 0.78 21.74 -13.03
CA CYS A 106 0.10 22.95 -12.60
C CYS A 106 0.45 24.16 -13.47
N MET A 107 1.70 24.30 -13.92
CA MET A 107 2.12 25.41 -14.80
C MET A 107 1.37 25.41 -16.14
N ASN A 108 1.11 24.22 -16.68
CA ASN A 108 0.34 24.06 -17.92
C ASN A 108 -1.14 24.48 -17.78
N LEU A 109 -1.67 24.59 -16.55
CA LEU A 109 -3.01 25.13 -16.31
C LEU A 109 -3.07 26.66 -16.40
N LEU A 110 -1.95 27.36 -16.19
CA LEU A 110 -1.90 28.83 -16.23
C LEU A 110 -1.90 29.37 -17.66
N SER A 111 -1.17 28.71 -18.56
CA SER A 111 -1.04 29.14 -19.96
C SER A 111 -0.71 27.98 -20.89
N THR A 112 -1.29 28.02 -22.09
CA THR A 112 -0.97 27.09 -23.18
C THR A 112 0.43 27.32 -23.78
N GLU A 113 1.07 28.45 -23.47
CA GLU A 113 2.44 28.75 -23.92
C GLU A 113 3.52 28.04 -23.10
N ASN A 114 3.15 27.38 -21.99
CA ASN A 114 4.07 26.71 -21.07
C ASN A 114 4.45 25.27 -21.48
N GLU A 115 4.09 24.81 -22.69
CA GLU A 115 4.35 23.43 -23.16
C GLU A 115 5.81 22.98 -23.02
N ASN A 116 6.76 23.90 -23.17
CA ASN A 116 8.20 23.63 -23.14
C ASN A 116 8.89 24.05 -21.83
N VAL A 117 8.12 24.34 -20.78
CA VAL A 117 8.69 24.67 -19.46
C VAL A 117 9.34 23.44 -18.87
N VAL A 118 10.55 23.60 -18.35
CA VAL A 118 11.25 22.55 -17.58
C VAL A 118 11.35 23.01 -16.14
N ILE A 119 11.00 22.13 -15.21
CA ILE A 119 11.13 22.36 -13.78
C ILE A 119 11.99 21.26 -13.18
N THR A 120 12.95 21.63 -12.36
CA THR A 120 13.63 20.70 -11.45
C THR A 120 13.40 21.12 -10.01
N SER A 121 13.41 20.18 -9.09
CA SER A 121 13.25 20.45 -7.66
C SER A 121 14.44 19.96 -6.84
N GLY A 122 14.61 20.54 -5.66
CA GLY A 122 15.61 20.14 -4.68
C GLY A 122 15.27 20.71 -3.30
N LYS A 123 16.10 20.38 -2.29
CA LYS A 123 15.98 20.92 -0.93
C LYS A 123 17.28 21.55 -0.49
N LEU A 124 17.19 22.72 0.12
CA LEU A 124 18.29 23.44 0.75
C LEU A 124 18.10 23.40 2.27
N PHE A 125 19.13 22.93 2.98
CA PHE A 125 19.18 22.88 4.44
C PHE A 125 20.07 23.99 4.96
N LEU A 126 19.54 24.85 5.84
CA LEU A 126 20.32 25.85 6.58
C LEU A 126 20.39 25.42 8.05
N LEU A 127 21.61 25.37 8.60
CA LEU A 127 21.89 24.88 9.94
C LEU A 127 22.33 26.04 10.83
N GLU A 128 21.47 26.45 11.77
CA GLU A 128 21.76 27.54 12.69
C GLU A 128 22.36 27.03 14.01
N GLY A 129 23.33 27.79 14.53
CA GLY A 129 24.09 27.46 15.74
C GLY A 129 25.59 27.59 15.53
N SER A 130 26.38 27.17 16.51
CA SER A 130 27.84 27.04 16.35
C SER A 130 28.15 25.73 15.62
N ILE A 131 27.90 25.73 14.31
CA ILE A 131 28.04 24.56 13.43
C ILE A 131 29.36 24.64 12.65
N SER A 132 30.18 23.60 12.75
CA SER A 132 31.43 23.48 12.00
C SER A 132 31.19 22.90 10.60
N SER A 133 32.16 23.02 9.69
CA SER A 133 32.10 22.34 8.39
C SER A 133 32.02 20.81 8.52
N GLU A 134 32.61 20.24 9.58
CA GLU A 134 32.53 18.79 9.85
C GLU A 134 31.09 18.37 10.22
N ASP A 135 30.37 19.20 10.96
CA ASP A 135 28.97 18.95 11.33
C ASP A 135 28.05 18.99 10.11
N VAL A 136 28.29 19.93 9.18
CA VAL A 136 27.59 19.98 7.89
C VAL A 136 27.83 18.69 7.09
N GLU A 137 29.08 18.21 7.03
CA GLU A 137 29.40 16.95 6.35
C GLU A 137 28.74 15.73 7.01
N LYS A 138 28.60 15.70 8.35
CA LYS A 138 27.85 14.64 9.06
C LYS A 138 26.36 14.67 8.69
N ALA A 139 25.73 15.84 8.75
CA ALA A 139 24.33 16.01 8.35
C ALA A 139 24.10 15.63 6.88
N LYS A 140 25.03 16.04 6.00
CA LYS A 140 25.01 15.71 4.58
C LYS A 140 25.09 14.20 4.34
N LYS A 141 26.06 13.51 4.96
CA LYS A 141 26.21 12.05 4.85
C LYS A 141 25.01 11.27 5.43
N PHE A 142 24.36 11.81 6.45
CA PHE A 142 23.17 11.19 7.03
C PHE A 142 21.93 11.33 6.14
N TYR A 143 21.76 12.50 5.52
CA TYR A 143 20.60 12.83 4.70
C TYR A 143 20.70 12.29 3.27
N ILE A 144 21.84 12.47 2.61
CA ILE A 144 22.05 12.02 1.23
C ILE A 144 22.23 10.51 1.22
N ASN A 145 21.24 9.81 0.69
CA ASN A 145 21.45 8.46 0.19
C ASN A 145 22.01 8.57 -1.25
N PRO A 146 23.27 8.17 -1.49
CA PRO A 146 23.94 8.36 -2.78
C PRO A 146 23.30 7.57 -3.92
N VAL A 147 22.42 6.61 -3.60
CA VAL A 147 21.66 5.81 -4.57
C VAL A 147 20.51 6.61 -5.20
N GLU A 148 19.99 7.63 -4.51
CA GLU A 148 18.83 8.42 -4.99
C GLU A 148 19.11 9.92 -5.16
N MET A 149 20.04 10.49 -4.39
CA MET A 149 20.25 11.92 -4.30
C MET A 149 21.72 12.29 -4.47
N ARG A 150 21.95 13.49 -5.01
CA ARG A 150 23.26 14.13 -5.04
C ARG A 150 23.19 15.53 -4.43
N GLU A 151 24.36 16.07 -4.12
CA GLU A 151 24.48 17.46 -3.73
C GLU A 151 24.17 18.36 -4.95
N LYS A 152 23.27 19.34 -4.77
CA LYS A 152 22.89 20.31 -5.81
C LYS A 152 23.85 21.50 -5.78
N ASP A 153 24.48 21.79 -6.91
CA ASP A 153 25.31 23.00 -7.06
C ASP A 153 24.42 24.23 -7.27
N LEU A 154 24.18 24.98 -6.19
CA LEU A 154 23.38 26.21 -6.23
C LEU A 154 24.04 27.36 -7.01
N LYS A 155 25.30 27.25 -7.47
CA LYS A 155 25.93 28.27 -8.34
C LYS A 155 25.53 28.11 -9.80
N LYS A 156 25.00 26.94 -10.17
CA LYS A 156 24.57 26.62 -11.52
C LYS A 156 23.06 26.77 -11.67
N LEU A 157 22.64 27.39 -12.78
CA LEU A 157 21.24 27.44 -13.24
C LEU A 157 21.22 27.08 -14.73
N GLU A 158 21.59 25.83 -15.02
CA GLU A 158 21.71 25.28 -16.37
C GLU A 158 20.97 23.93 -16.46
N GLN A 159 20.48 23.60 -17.66
CA GLN A 159 19.90 22.28 -17.92
C GLN A 159 21.02 21.30 -18.28
N GLU A 160 21.09 20.16 -17.61
CA GLU A 160 22.03 19.09 -17.99
C GLU A 160 21.64 18.51 -19.35
N THR A 161 22.60 18.54 -20.30
CA THR A 161 22.42 17.92 -21.61
C THR A 161 23.02 16.52 -21.59
N LEU A 162 22.19 15.49 -21.74
CA LEU A 162 22.66 14.10 -21.82
C LEU A 162 23.31 13.83 -23.19
N GLN A 163 24.46 13.15 -23.19
CA GLN A 163 25.14 12.74 -24.42
C GLN A 163 24.45 11.51 -25.03
N PHE A 164 24.29 11.53 -26.36
CA PHE A 164 23.64 10.47 -27.13
C PHE A 164 24.66 9.42 -27.57
N GLN A 165 24.44 8.14 -27.24
CA GLN A 165 25.08 7.03 -27.94
C GLN A 165 24.33 6.72 -29.24
N SER A 166 25.09 6.44 -30.31
CA SER A 166 24.59 6.39 -31.68
C SER A 166 24.20 5.00 -32.18
N SER A 167 24.65 3.90 -31.54
CA SER A 167 24.39 2.51 -31.98
C SER A 167 24.54 1.48 -30.87
N VAL A 168 23.91 0.31 -31.01
CA VAL A 168 24.12 -0.88 -30.17
C VAL A 168 25.31 -1.69 -30.71
N PRO A 169 26.30 -2.07 -29.89
CA PRO A 169 27.46 -2.84 -30.35
C PRO A 169 27.15 -4.32 -30.59
N MET A 170 27.98 -4.96 -31.42
CA MET A 170 27.99 -6.41 -31.66
C MET A 170 29.01 -7.09 -30.75
N ILE A 171 28.75 -8.33 -30.34
CA ILE A 171 29.67 -9.13 -29.51
C ILE A 171 30.47 -10.08 -30.40
N GLU A 172 31.78 -9.86 -30.47
CA GLU A 172 32.70 -10.66 -31.29
C GLU A 172 33.42 -11.78 -30.50
N ASP A 173 33.63 -11.58 -29.19
CA ASP A 173 34.30 -12.54 -28.30
C ASP A 173 33.50 -12.71 -27.00
N PHE A 174 33.24 -13.97 -26.63
CA PHE A 174 32.53 -14.33 -25.40
C PHE A 174 33.47 -14.48 -24.19
N LYS A 175 34.79 -14.45 -24.42
CA LYS A 175 35.79 -14.64 -23.37
C LYS A 175 35.83 -13.45 -22.41
N GLY A 176 35.50 -13.69 -21.14
CA GLY A 176 35.48 -12.65 -20.10
C GLY A 176 34.25 -11.73 -20.18
N LEU A 177 33.30 -12.05 -21.07
CA LEU A 177 32.08 -11.25 -21.29
C LEU A 177 31.22 -11.17 -20.02
N LYS A 178 31.21 -12.24 -19.22
CA LYS A 178 30.49 -12.29 -17.95
C LYS A 178 30.95 -11.18 -17.00
N GLU A 179 32.26 -11.04 -16.81
CA GLU A 179 32.83 -10.02 -15.93
C GLU A 179 32.72 -8.62 -16.54
N GLU A 180 32.91 -8.48 -17.86
CA GLU A 180 32.84 -7.19 -18.56
C GLU A 180 31.44 -6.58 -18.54
N MET A 181 30.41 -7.41 -18.77
CA MET A 181 29.01 -6.98 -18.79
C MET A 181 28.28 -7.20 -17.46
N GLU A 182 28.95 -7.80 -16.46
CA GLU A 182 28.41 -8.15 -15.15
C GLU A 182 27.15 -9.03 -15.16
N LEU A 183 27.13 -10.03 -16.04
CA LEU A 183 25.97 -10.91 -16.29
C LEU A 183 25.69 -11.86 -15.11
N ALA A 184 24.41 -12.15 -14.86
CA ALA A 184 23.99 -13.09 -13.82
C ALA A 184 24.09 -14.56 -14.25
N MET A 185 23.99 -14.83 -15.56
CA MET A 185 24.04 -16.17 -16.13
C MET A 185 25.33 -16.96 -15.83
N SER A 186 25.26 -18.29 -15.93
CA SER A 186 26.41 -19.18 -15.73
C SER A 186 27.34 -19.19 -16.95
N GLN A 187 28.57 -19.68 -16.79
CA GLN A 187 29.46 -19.86 -17.96
C GLN A 187 28.87 -20.90 -18.95
N GLU A 188 28.17 -21.91 -18.44
CA GLU A 188 27.51 -22.93 -19.27
C GLU A 188 26.38 -22.31 -20.12
N ASP A 189 25.67 -21.30 -19.60
CA ASP A 189 24.67 -20.56 -20.37
C ASP A 189 25.33 -19.73 -21.48
N LEU A 190 26.47 -19.07 -21.20
CA LEU A 190 27.21 -18.30 -22.21
C LEU A 190 27.73 -19.20 -23.33
N ASP A 191 28.30 -20.36 -23.01
CA ASP A 191 28.78 -21.32 -24.00
C ASP A 191 27.62 -21.85 -24.86
N PHE A 192 26.44 -22.04 -24.27
CA PHE A 192 25.23 -22.43 -24.98
C PHE A 192 24.73 -21.33 -25.92
N ILE A 193 24.77 -20.06 -25.48
CA ILE A 193 24.44 -18.89 -26.32
C ILE A 193 25.43 -18.76 -27.49
N GLU A 194 26.74 -18.87 -27.24
CA GLU A 194 27.76 -18.80 -28.30
C GLU A 194 27.49 -19.89 -29.36
N THR A 195 27.21 -21.12 -28.91
CA THR A 195 26.90 -22.24 -29.80
C THR A 195 25.68 -21.97 -30.66
N TYR A 196 24.58 -21.48 -30.07
CA TYR A 196 23.36 -21.12 -30.81
C TYR A 196 23.62 -20.08 -31.90
N PHE A 197 24.29 -18.97 -31.56
CA PHE A 197 24.55 -17.90 -32.52
C PHE A 197 25.50 -18.33 -33.64
N LYS A 198 26.47 -19.19 -33.33
CA LYS A 198 27.46 -19.67 -34.28
C LYS A 198 26.93 -20.76 -35.20
N GLU A 199 26.20 -21.73 -34.67
CA GLU A 199 25.78 -22.93 -35.40
C GLU A 199 24.40 -22.76 -36.05
N GLU A 200 23.44 -22.14 -35.35
CA GLU A 200 22.06 -22.02 -35.81
C GLU A 200 21.80 -20.69 -36.54
N GLU A 201 22.03 -19.55 -35.87
CA GLU A 201 21.74 -18.22 -36.43
C GLU A 201 22.80 -17.74 -37.43
N LYS A 202 24.03 -18.28 -37.36
CA LYS A 202 25.18 -17.99 -38.24
C LYS A 202 25.50 -16.49 -38.33
N ARG A 203 25.41 -15.79 -37.20
CA ARG A 203 25.73 -14.36 -37.05
C ARG A 203 26.23 -14.06 -35.65
N MET A 204 26.83 -12.89 -35.47
CA MET A 204 27.16 -12.40 -34.14
C MET A 204 25.90 -11.89 -33.43
N PRO A 205 25.80 -12.04 -32.10
CA PRO A 205 24.76 -11.39 -31.32
C PRO A 205 25.04 -9.90 -31.11
N THR A 206 23.98 -9.14 -30.86
CA THR A 206 24.10 -7.77 -30.33
C THR A 206 24.28 -7.80 -28.81
N GLU A 207 24.79 -6.70 -28.24
CA GLU A 207 24.78 -6.51 -26.78
C GLU A 207 23.37 -6.63 -26.19
N THR A 208 22.37 -6.08 -26.89
CA THR A 208 20.96 -6.15 -26.45
C THR A 208 20.47 -7.59 -26.35
N GLU A 209 20.84 -8.47 -27.29
CA GLU A 209 20.44 -9.89 -27.25
C GLU A 209 21.01 -10.61 -26.04
N ILE A 210 22.28 -10.35 -25.70
CA ILE A 210 22.90 -10.91 -24.50
C ILE A 210 22.18 -10.41 -23.23
N ARG A 211 21.87 -9.11 -23.15
CA ARG A 211 21.14 -8.51 -22.02
C ARG A 211 19.72 -9.06 -21.87
N VAL A 212 19.01 -9.24 -23.00
CA VAL A 212 17.67 -9.84 -23.02
C VAL A 212 17.73 -11.28 -22.51
N LEU A 213 18.69 -12.08 -22.99
CA LEU A 213 18.87 -13.47 -22.52
C LEU A 213 19.25 -13.54 -21.04
N ASP A 214 20.15 -12.67 -20.57
CA ASP A 214 20.53 -12.58 -19.14
C ASP A 214 19.32 -12.30 -18.25
N THR A 215 18.42 -11.45 -18.73
CA THR A 215 17.22 -11.08 -17.98
C THR A 215 16.17 -12.18 -18.02
N TYR A 216 15.86 -12.73 -19.20
CA TYR A 216 14.92 -13.84 -19.37
C TYR A 216 15.32 -15.09 -18.58
N TRP A 217 16.62 -15.39 -18.52
CA TRP A 217 17.13 -16.58 -17.84
C TRP A 217 17.61 -16.33 -16.41
N SER A 218 17.43 -15.10 -15.90
CA SER A 218 17.75 -14.74 -14.51
C SER A 218 16.93 -15.57 -13.52
N ASP A 219 17.45 -15.73 -12.29
CA ASP A 219 16.73 -16.47 -11.24
C ASP A 219 15.36 -15.85 -10.92
N HIS A 220 15.25 -14.53 -11.03
CA HIS A 220 14.01 -13.78 -10.80
C HIS A 220 12.90 -14.10 -11.82
N CYS A 221 13.26 -14.33 -13.09
CA CYS A 221 12.28 -14.64 -14.15
C CYS A 221 12.06 -16.16 -14.30
N ARG A 222 13.13 -16.95 -14.15
CA ARG A 222 13.12 -18.40 -14.40
C ARG A 222 12.85 -19.24 -13.15
N HIS A 223 12.97 -18.67 -11.96
CA HIS A 223 13.00 -19.43 -10.70
C HIS A 223 14.03 -20.57 -10.77
N THR A 224 15.21 -20.31 -11.35
CA THR A 224 16.26 -21.31 -11.63
C THR A 224 16.62 -22.12 -10.38
N THR A 225 16.68 -21.47 -9.22
CA THR A 225 16.90 -22.09 -7.92
C THR A 225 15.79 -23.09 -7.58
N PHE A 226 14.52 -22.72 -7.81
CA PHE A 226 13.38 -23.59 -7.56
C PHE A 226 13.22 -24.71 -8.59
N GLU A 227 13.68 -24.52 -9.83
CA GLU A 227 13.67 -25.51 -10.91
C GLU A 227 14.92 -26.42 -10.94
N THR A 228 15.90 -26.12 -10.08
CA THR A 228 17.12 -26.91 -9.88
C THR A 228 16.76 -28.34 -9.51
N GLU A 229 17.40 -29.30 -10.18
CA GLU A 229 17.19 -30.71 -9.90
C GLU A 229 17.89 -31.11 -8.60
N LEU A 230 17.12 -31.55 -7.61
CA LEU A 230 17.60 -31.99 -6.32
C LEU A 230 17.95 -33.49 -6.36
N ARG A 231 19.19 -33.82 -6.01
CA ARG A 231 19.73 -35.18 -6.00
C ARG A 231 20.33 -35.52 -4.64
N GLU A 232 20.57 -36.80 -4.39
CA GLU A 232 21.24 -37.27 -3.15
C GLU A 232 20.63 -36.66 -1.88
N ILE A 233 19.33 -36.86 -1.68
CA ILE A 233 18.59 -36.32 -0.53
C ILE A 233 18.96 -37.12 0.72
N ILE A 234 19.57 -36.46 1.70
CA ILE A 234 20.04 -37.05 2.96
C ILE A 234 19.19 -36.53 4.10
N PHE A 235 18.57 -37.44 4.85
CA PHE A 235 17.86 -37.16 6.09
C PHE A 235 18.72 -37.51 7.31
N PRO A 236 18.53 -36.81 8.45
CA PRO A 236 19.31 -37.09 9.65
C PRO A 236 18.90 -38.43 10.26
N LYS A 237 19.74 -39.01 11.12
CA LYS A 237 19.39 -40.25 11.83
C LYS A 237 18.44 -39.97 13.00
N GLY A 238 17.53 -40.92 13.28
CA GLY A 238 16.59 -40.87 14.39
C GLY A 238 15.16 -40.54 13.95
N SER A 239 14.25 -40.41 14.92
CA SER A 239 12.80 -40.30 14.68
C SER A 239 12.40 -39.14 13.77
N PHE A 240 13.08 -37.99 13.87
CA PHE A 240 12.82 -36.85 13.00
C PHE A 240 13.13 -37.15 11.53
N GLY A 241 14.26 -37.81 11.25
CA GLY A 241 14.62 -38.18 9.87
C GLY A 241 13.76 -39.32 9.32
N GLU A 242 13.35 -40.28 10.15
CA GLU A 242 12.38 -41.32 9.77
C GLU A 242 11.04 -40.71 9.36
N GLU A 243 10.60 -39.67 10.07
CA GLU A 243 9.38 -38.93 9.75
C GLU A 243 9.51 -38.16 8.42
N LEU A 244 10.62 -37.45 8.21
CA LEU A 244 10.89 -36.77 6.93
C LEU A 244 10.95 -37.77 5.76
N GLN A 245 11.59 -38.92 5.96
CA GLN A 245 11.63 -40.00 4.95
C GLN A 245 10.23 -40.51 4.64
N ARG A 246 9.39 -40.76 5.65
CA ARG A 246 7.99 -41.18 5.46
C ARG A 246 7.19 -40.18 4.62
N VAL A 247 7.35 -38.88 4.89
CA VAL A 247 6.67 -37.81 4.14
C VAL A 247 7.22 -37.72 2.72
N PHE A 248 8.54 -37.79 2.56
CA PHE A 248 9.19 -37.82 1.25
C PHE A 248 8.70 -38.99 0.40
N ASP A 249 8.69 -40.21 0.95
CA ASP A 249 8.25 -41.42 0.26
C ASP A 249 6.79 -41.35 -0.17
N LYS A 250 5.94 -40.75 0.67
CA LYS A 250 4.52 -40.56 0.38
C LYS A 250 4.29 -39.66 -0.84
N TYR A 251 5.15 -38.67 -1.09
CA TYR A 251 4.87 -37.60 -2.05
C TYR A 251 5.81 -37.57 -3.27
N LEU A 252 7.07 -37.99 -3.13
CA LEU A 252 8.17 -37.66 -4.03
C LEU A 252 9.07 -38.83 -4.47
N ALA A 253 9.02 -40.01 -3.82
CA ALA A 253 10.00 -41.10 -4.04
C ALA A 253 10.24 -41.52 -5.51
N ASP A 254 9.20 -41.51 -6.36
CA ASP A 254 9.28 -41.97 -7.75
C ASP A 254 9.36 -40.81 -8.78
N LYS A 255 9.80 -39.62 -8.37
CA LYS A 255 9.77 -38.42 -9.20
C LYS A 255 11.14 -37.76 -9.31
N GLN A 256 11.36 -37.03 -10.40
CA GLN A 256 12.32 -35.94 -10.36
C GLN A 256 11.83 -34.92 -9.31
N VAL A 257 12.76 -34.33 -8.55
CA VAL A 257 12.42 -33.44 -7.45
C VAL A 257 13.09 -32.09 -7.67
N SER A 258 12.28 -31.04 -7.69
CA SER A 258 12.67 -29.64 -7.54
C SER A 258 11.78 -28.96 -6.49
N LEU A 259 12.21 -27.82 -5.96
CA LEU A 259 11.37 -27.05 -5.03
C LEU A 259 10.07 -26.60 -5.71
N MET A 260 10.12 -26.26 -7.01
CA MET A 260 8.95 -25.91 -7.82
C MET A 260 7.95 -27.07 -7.95
N GLU A 261 8.44 -28.29 -8.17
CA GLU A 261 7.59 -29.49 -8.26
C GLU A 261 6.91 -29.78 -6.93
N MET A 262 7.63 -29.59 -5.81
CA MET A 262 7.07 -29.70 -4.46
C MET A 262 5.97 -28.65 -4.24
N ALA A 263 6.24 -27.38 -4.51
CA ALA A 263 5.28 -26.29 -4.32
C ALA A 263 3.97 -26.51 -5.08
N LYS A 264 4.03 -27.03 -6.32
CA LYS A 264 2.85 -27.28 -7.17
C LYS A 264 2.14 -28.63 -6.89
N LEU A 265 2.69 -29.49 -6.04
CA LEU A 265 2.29 -30.90 -5.95
C LEU A 265 0.82 -31.08 -5.50
N ILE A 266 0.44 -30.47 -4.36
CA ILE A 266 -0.90 -30.67 -3.79
C ILE A 266 -1.96 -30.03 -4.69
N GLY A 267 -1.74 -28.82 -5.19
CA GLY A 267 -2.64 -28.19 -6.16
C GLY A 267 -2.89 -29.05 -7.40
N LYS A 268 -1.82 -29.59 -8.02
CA LYS A 268 -1.94 -30.51 -9.18
C LYS A 268 -2.71 -31.79 -8.81
N LYS A 269 -2.43 -32.38 -7.65
CA LYS A 269 -3.11 -33.59 -7.17
C LYS A 269 -4.61 -33.33 -6.95
N MET A 270 -4.96 -32.28 -6.20
CA MET A 270 -6.35 -31.95 -5.88
C MET A 270 -7.16 -31.58 -7.12
N ARG A 271 -6.55 -30.91 -8.09
CA ARG A 271 -7.16 -30.66 -9.41
C ARG A 271 -7.46 -31.97 -10.14
N LYS A 272 -6.52 -32.93 -10.17
CA LYS A 272 -6.73 -34.25 -10.77
C LYS A 272 -7.85 -35.03 -10.08
N GLU A 273 -8.01 -34.83 -8.77
CA GLU A 273 -9.07 -35.42 -7.95
C GLU A 273 -10.42 -34.68 -8.00
N ARG A 274 -10.53 -33.57 -8.76
CA ARG A 274 -11.73 -32.71 -8.84
C ARG A 274 -12.16 -32.14 -7.47
N LYS A 275 -11.18 -31.74 -6.67
CA LYS A 275 -11.37 -31.06 -5.38
C LYS A 275 -11.06 -29.56 -5.46
N LEU A 276 -10.91 -29.03 -6.67
CA LEU A 276 -10.48 -27.65 -6.95
C LEU A 276 -11.20 -27.11 -8.20
N ASP A 277 -12.51 -27.34 -8.26
CA ASP A 277 -13.37 -27.00 -9.42
C ASP A 277 -13.61 -25.48 -9.55
N ASP A 278 -13.30 -24.72 -8.50
CA ASP A 278 -13.34 -23.26 -8.47
C ASP A 278 -12.09 -22.61 -9.07
N LEU A 279 -10.98 -23.32 -9.27
CA LEU A 279 -9.76 -22.75 -9.83
C LEU A 279 -9.96 -22.31 -11.29
N GLU A 280 -9.57 -21.07 -11.60
CA GLU A 280 -9.49 -20.61 -12.98
C GLU A 280 -8.32 -21.31 -13.70
N VAL A 281 -8.59 -21.91 -14.86
CA VAL A 281 -7.57 -22.52 -15.72
C VAL A 281 -7.32 -21.61 -16.91
N SER A 282 -6.12 -21.02 -16.96
CA SER A 282 -5.73 -20.03 -17.97
C SER A 282 -4.25 -20.19 -18.35
N GLU A 283 -3.85 -19.74 -19.53
CA GLU A 283 -2.44 -19.54 -19.91
C GLU A 283 -1.87 -18.20 -19.39
N GLU A 284 -2.75 -17.35 -18.87
CA GLU A 284 -2.46 -16.03 -18.32
C GLU A 284 -2.71 -16.06 -16.80
N ILE A 285 -1.66 -16.38 -16.04
CA ILE A 285 -1.70 -16.56 -14.58
C ILE A 285 -0.58 -15.71 -13.93
N ASN A 286 -0.85 -14.43 -13.71
CA ASN A 286 0.05 -13.55 -12.92
C ASN A 286 -0.36 -13.50 -11.44
N ALA A 287 -1.61 -13.89 -11.13
CA ALA A 287 -2.17 -13.96 -9.79
C ALA A 287 -2.95 -15.26 -9.58
N CYS A 288 -3.12 -15.65 -8.32
CA CYS A 288 -4.06 -16.71 -7.96
C CYS A 288 -5.47 -16.28 -8.39
N SER A 289 -6.28 -17.20 -8.93
CA SER A 289 -7.61 -16.86 -9.41
C SER A 289 -8.61 -18.00 -9.21
N VAL A 290 -9.77 -17.69 -8.62
CA VAL A 290 -10.86 -18.64 -8.39
C VAL A 290 -12.23 -18.05 -8.71
N TYR A 291 -13.14 -18.89 -9.19
CA TYR A 291 -14.55 -18.53 -9.38
C TYR A 291 -15.29 -18.48 -8.04
N ILE A 292 -15.99 -17.38 -7.80
CA ILE A 292 -16.88 -17.20 -6.65
C ILE A 292 -18.26 -16.74 -7.10
N ASP A 293 -19.25 -16.97 -6.24
CA ASP A 293 -20.60 -16.41 -6.37
C ASP A 293 -20.68 -15.12 -5.54
N VAL A 294 -21.10 -14.04 -6.19
CA VAL A 294 -21.27 -12.72 -5.56
C VAL A 294 -22.72 -12.30 -5.67
N ASP A 295 -23.32 -12.03 -4.52
CA ASP A 295 -24.65 -11.40 -4.40
C ASP A 295 -24.56 -9.91 -4.75
N VAL A 296 -25.23 -9.48 -5.81
CA VAL A 296 -25.34 -8.07 -6.22
C VAL A 296 -26.82 -7.69 -6.21
N ASP A 297 -27.23 -6.88 -5.23
CA ASP A 297 -28.63 -6.47 -5.01
C ASP A 297 -29.64 -7.64 -4.94
N GLY A 298 -29.22 -8.82 -4.45
CA GLY A 298 -30.06 -10.02 -4.33
C GLY A 298 -29.88 -11.03 -5.47
N GLU A 299 -29.18 -10.68 -6.54
CA GLU A 299 -28.93 -11.55 -7.70
C GLU A 299 -27.52 -12.15 -7.62
N ILE A 300 -27.40 -13.46 -7.86
CA ILE A 300 -26.11 -14.16 -7.83
C ILE A 300 -25.41 -14.05 -9.19
N GLU A 301 -24.25 -13.40 -9.20
CA GLU A 301 -23.36 -13.30 -10.35
C GLU A 301 -22.09 -14.15 -10.16
N LYS A 302 -21.56 -14.70 -11.26
CA LYS A 302 -20.25 -15.38 -11.28
C LYS A 302 -19.12 -14.37 -11.44
N TRP A 303 -18.17 -14.40 -10.52
CA TRP A 303 -17.02 -13.50 -10.45
C TRP A 303 -15.72 -14.30 -10.35
N LEU A 304 -14.62 -13.65 -10.70
CA LEU A 304 -13.27 -14.10 -10.38
C LEU A 304 -12.77 -13.33 -9.16
N LEU A 305 -12.31 -14.06 -8.14
CA LEU A 305 -11.57 -13.53 -7.00
C LEU A 305 -10.09 -13.84 -7.21
N MET A 306 -9.27 -12.79 -7.28
CA MET A 306 -7.84 -12.89 -7.52
C MET A 306 -7.05 -12.40 -6.32
N PHE A 307 -5.89 -13.00 -6.07
CA PHE A 307 -4.98 -12.54 -5.03
C PHE A 307 -3.53 -12.88 -5.35
N LYS A 308 -2.62 -12.06 -4.84
CA LYS A 308 -1.18 -12.18 -5.09
C LYS A 308 -0.39 -11.66 -3.90
N ASN A 309 0.65 -12.38 -3.50
CA ASN A 309 1.71 -11.87 -2.63
C ASN A 309 2.97 -11.56 -3.45
N GLU A 310 3.70 -10.55 -3.02
CA GLU A 310 4.89 -10.03 -3.70
C GLU A 310 5.93 -9.58 -2.69
N THR A 311 7.21 -9.53 -3.08
CA THR A 311 8.30 -9.14 -2.18
C THR A 311 9.34 -8.26 -2.85
N HIS A 312 9.86 -7.27 -2.11
CA HIS A 312 10.88 -6.33 -2.59
C HIS A 312 12.00 -6.17 -1.53
N ASN A 313 12.52 -7.28 -1.01
CA ASN A 313 13.49 -7.27 0.09
C ASN A 313 14.80 -6.52 -0.25
N HIS A 314 15.34 -6.72 -1.46
CA HIS A 314 16.61 -6.12 -1.87
C HIS A 314 16.50 -4.60 -2.08
N PRO A 315 15.57 -4.08 -2.91
CA PRO A 315 15.43 -2.64 -3.10
C PRO A 315 15.16 -1.90 -1.77
N THR A 316 14.31 -2.48 -0.91
CA THR A 316 13.93 -1.83 0.36
C THR A 316 15.06 -1.83 1.40
N GLU A 317 16.07 -2.68 1.27
CA GLU A 317 17.26 -2.61 2.14
C GLU A 317 18.16 -1.41 1.78
N ILE A 318 18.22 -1.05 0.49
CA ILE A 318 19.09 0.00 -0.05
C ILE A 318 18.41 1.37 0.00
N GLU A 319 17.19 1.46 -0.53
CA GLU A 319 16.36 2.65 -0.52
C GLU A 319 14.94 2.25 -0.08
N PRO A 320 14.67 2.32 1.26
CA PRO A 320 13.47 1.73 1.84
C PRO A 320 12.15 2.32 1.34
N PHE A 321 12.09 3.60 0.96
CA PHE A 321 10.83 4.21 0.54
C PHE A 321 10.42 3.70 -0.84
N GLY A 322 11.29 3.83 -1.84
CA GLY A 322 11.07 3.39 -3.21
C GLY A 322 10.87 1.89 -3.30
N GLY A 323 11.72 1.11 -2.63
CA GLY A 323 11.59 -0.35 -2.59
C GLY A 323 10.23 -0.83 -2.06
N ALA A 324 9.74 -0.24 -0.96
CA ALA A 324 8.44 -0.62 -0.38
C ALA A 324 7.25 -0.09 -1.20
N SER A 325 7.37 1.08 -1.82
CA SER A 325 6.33 1.62 -2.70
C SER A 325 6.11 0.75 -3.95
N THR A 326 7.20 0.30 -4.56
CA THR A 326 7.18 -0.53 -5.78
C THR A 326 6.78 -1.98 -5.49
N CYS A 327 7.02 -2.47 -4.26
CA CYS A 327 6.46 -3.74 -3.77
C CYS A 327 4.94 -3.80 -3.97
N LEU A 328 4.24 -2.74 -3.52
CA LEU A 328 2.79 -2.67 -3.65
C LEU A 328 2.35 -2.44 -5.09
N GLY A 329 3.00 -1.53 -5.82
CA GLY A 329 2.68 -1.26 -7.23
C GLY A 329 2.78 -2.52 -8.11
N GLY A 330 3.88 -3.28 -8.00
CA GLY A 330 4.02 -4.56 -8.70
C GLY A 330 2.91 -5.55 -8.34
N ALA A 331 2.63 -5.71 -7.04
CA ALA A 331 1.57 -6.60 -6.56
C ALA A 331 0.18 -6.23 -7.10
N ILE A 332 -0.12 -4.93 -7.29
CA ILE A 332 -1.41 -4.45 -7.85
C ILE A 332 -1.51 -4.79 -9.33
N ARG A 333 -0.44 -4.61 -10.12
CA ARG A 333 -0.45 -4.85 -11.56
C ARG A 333 -0.68 -6.33 -11.91
N ASP A 334 -0.21 -7.24 -11.07
CA ASP A 334 -0.37 -8.69 -11.23
C ASP A 334 -1.84 -9.12 -11.39
N PRO A 335 -2.78 -8.88 -10.43
CA PRO A 335 -4.20 -9.14 -10.65
C PRO A 335 -4.84 -8.24 -11.72
N LEU A 336 -4.31 -7.03 -11.92
CA LEU A 336 -4.78 -6.12 -12.96
C LEU A 336 -4.62 -6.71 -14.36
N SER A 337 -3.58 -7.51 -14.61
CA SER A 337 -3.43 -8.29 -15.84
C SER A 337 -4.69 -9.13 -16.10
N GLY A 338 -5.35 -9.66 -15.07
CA GLY A 338 -6.62 -10.38 -15.14
C GLY A 338 -7.86 -9.48 -15.27
N ARG A 339 -7.71 -8.21 -15.66
CA ARG A 339 -8.80 -7.21 -15.80
C ARG A 339 -9.60 -7.03 -14.50
N SER A 340 -8.94 -7.24 -13.36
CA SER A 340 -9.56 -7.13 -12.05
C SER A 340 -9.34 -5.76 -11.41
N TYR A 341 -10.17 -5.42 -10.43
CA TYR A 341 -10.02 -4.21 -9.63
C TYR A 341 -9.48 -4.57 -8.27
N VAL A 342 -8.32 -4.02 -7.90
CA VAL A 342 -7.67 -4.30 -6.63
C VAL A 342 -8.25 -3.38 -5.57
N TYR A 343 -8.87 -3.95 -4.54
CA TYR A 343 -9.61 -3.19 -3.52
C TYR A 343 -9.20 -3.48 -2.07
N GLN A 344 -8.37 -4.49 -1.85
CA GLN A 344 -7.94 -4.92 -0.53
C GLN A 344 -6.45 -5.30 -0.55
N ALA A 345 -5.73 -4.89 0.49
CA ALA A 345 -4.31 -5.20 0.67
C ALA A 345 -3.97 -5.50 2.14
N ILE A 346 -2.86 -6.20 2.33
CA ILE A 346 -2.19 -6.41 3.61
C ILE A 346 -0.68 -6.26 3.44
N ARG A 347 0.00 -5.85 4.51
CA ARG A 347 1.47 -5.71 4.55
C ARG A 347 2.04 -6.52 5.71
N VAL A 348 3.03 -7.37 5.42
CA VAL A 348 3.69 -8.23 6.41
C VAL A 348 5.19 -8.08 6.24
N THR A 349 5.87 -7.51 7.24
CA THR A 349 7.31 -7.22 7.15
C THR A 349 8.09 -7.86 8.27
N GLY A 350 9.42 -7.91 8.09
CA GLY A 350 10.35 -8.43 9.07
C GLY A 350 11.53 -7.47 9.23
N ALA A 351 11.86 -7.15 10.48
CA ALA A 351 12.94 -6.23 10.83
C ALA A 351 13.69 -6.75 12.06
N ALA A 352 14.93 -6.29 12.25
CA ALA A 352 15.57 -6.41 13.56
C ALA A 352 15.03 -5.34 14.52
N ASN A 353 15.58 -5.28 15.74
CA ASN A 353 15.14 -4.30 16.74
C ASN A 353 15.24 -2.85 16.23
N PRO A 354 14.12 -2.12 16.03
CA PRO A 354 14.15 -0.74 15.52
C PRO A 354 14.47 0.29 16.61
N LEU A 355 14.64 -0.16 17.86
CA LEU A 355 15.02 0.68 19.01
C LEU A 355 16.53 0.66 19.28
N GLU A 356 17.30 -0.04 18.46
CA GLU A 356 18.75 -0.12 18.58
C GLU A 356 19.40 1.27 18.42
N ALA A 357 20.53 1.49 19.09
CA ALA A 357 21.23 2.77 19.01
C ALA A 357 21.84 2.96 17.62
N PHE A 358 22.03 4.23 17.21
CA PHE A 358 22.59 4.51 15.88
C PHE A 358 24.02 3.97 15.75
N GLU A 359 24.79 4.03 16.85
CA GLU A 359 26.16 3.53 16.94
C GLU A 359 26.28 2.01 16.75
N ASP A 360 25.20 1.26 16.95
CA ASP A 360 25.13 -0.19 16.76
C ASP A 360 24.83 -0.58 15.30
N THR A 361 24.66 0.40 14.40
CA THR A 361 24.40 0.15 12.98
C THR A 361 25.60 -0.51 12.32
N LEU A 362 25.37 -1.63 11.62
CA LEU A 362 26.41 -2.33 10.86
C LEU A 362 27.01 -1.42 9.77
N GLU A 363 28.33 -1.47 9.63
CA GLU A 363 29.05 -0.69 8.62
C GLU A 363 28.52 -1.02 7.20
N GLY A 364 28.18 0.02 6.43
CA GLY A 364 27.61 -0.12 5.08
C GLY A 364 26.09 -0.35 5.05
N LYS A 365 25.41 -0.38 6.20
CA LYS A 365 23.95 -0.51 6.29
C LYS A 365 23.28 0.76 6.80
N LEU A 366 22.00 0.93 6.47
CA LEU A 366 21.15 1.94 7.09
C LEU A 366 20.73 1.49 8.51
N PRO A 367 20.50 2.43 9.45
CA PRO A 367 19.96 2.09 10.77
C PRO A 367 18.59 1.40 10.65
N GLN A 368 18.34 0.40 11.50
CA GLN A 368 17.08 -0.36 11.48
C GLN A 368 15.85 0.55 11.60
N LYS A 369 15.92 1.56 12.47
CA LYS A 369 14.88 2.60 12.62
C LYS A 369 14.57 3.32 11.30
N LYS A 370 15.61 3.66 10.52
CA LYS A 370 15.46 4.36 9.23
C LYS A 370 14.80 3.43 8.20
N ILE A 371 15.23 2.17 8.14
CA ILE A 371 14.68 1.17 7.22
C ILE A 371 13.19 0.92 7.48
N THR A 372 12.79 0.66 8.73
CA THR A 372 11.37 0.37 9.04
C THR A 372 10.48 1.59 8.79
N THR A 373 10.88 2.78 9.25
CA THR A 373 10.05 3.99 9.14
C THR A 373 9.89 4.46 7.69
N ALA A 374 10.97 4.47 6.91
CA ALA A 374 10.93 4.89 5.51
C ALA A 374 10.16 3.89 4.63
N ALA A 375 10.26 2.59 4.90
CA ALA A 375 9.49 1.59 4.15
C ALA A 375 7.99 1.59 4.49
N ALA A 376 7.64 1.73 5.77
CA ALA A 376 6.24 1.92 6.16
C ALA A 376 5.66 3.16 5.46
N HIS A 377 6.44 4.25 5.40
CA HIS A 377 6.06 5.45 4.66
C HIS A 377 5.91 5.21 3.15
N GLY A 378 6.86 4.53 2.50
CA GLY A 378 6.82 4.24 1.06
C GLY A 378 5.60 3.40 0.66
N TYR A 379 5.34 2.31 1.39
CA TYR A 379 4.19 1.45 1.13
C TYR A 379 2.87 2.18 1.38
N SER A 380 2.75 2.86 2.54
CA SER A 380 1.51 3.61 2.87
C SER A 380 1.25 4.76 1.90
N SER A 381 2.30 5.46 1.46
CA SER A 381 2.17 6.55 0.49
C SER A 381 1.59 6.05 -0.83
N TYR A 382 2.12 4.95 -1.38
CA TYR A 382 1.62 4.37 -2.63
C TYR A 382 0.17 3.91 -2.50
N GLY A 383 -0.13 3.13 -1.44
CA GLY A 383 -1.47 2.58 -1.19
C GLY A 383 -2.53 3.66 -0.95
N ASN A 384 -2.19 4.71 -0.19
CA ASN A 384 -3.12 5.81 0.09
C ASN A 384 -3.41 6.63 -1.18
N GLN A 385 -2.38 6.93 -2.00
CA GLN A 385 -2.53 7.70 -3.24
C GLN A 385 -3.36 6.95 -4.29
N ILE A 386 -3.07 5.66 -4.51
CA ILE A 386 -3.83 4.85 -5.49
C ILE A 386 -5.25 4.54 -5.01
N GLY A 387 -5.53 4.72 -3.73
CA GLY A 387 -6.85 4.51 -3.13
C GLY A 387 -7.15 3.04 -2.82
N LEU A 388 -6.19 2.36 -2.21
CA LEU A 388 -6.26 0.95 -1.86
C LEU A 388 -6.39 0.75 -0.35
N THR A 389 -7.40 -0.02 0.06
CA THR A 389 -7.65 -0.34 1.46
C THR A 389 -6.64 -1.35 1.99
N THR A 390 -5.77 -0.92 2.89
CA THR A 390 -4.83 -1.80 3.59
C THR A 390 -5.38 -2.14 4.97
N GLY A 391 -5.97 -3.33 5.09
CA GLY A 391 -6.76 -3.73 6.27
C GLY A 391 -5.95 -4.41 7.38
N LEU A 392 -4.75 -4.90 7.09
CA LEU A 392 -3.89 -5.59 8.05
C LEU A 392 -2.42 -5.24 7.76
N VAL A 393 -1.73 -4.71 8.78
CA VAL A 393 -0.31 -4.34 8.70
C VAL A 393 0.39 -4.91 9.92
N SER A 394 1.50 -5.62 9.71
CA SER A 394 2.29 -6.19 10.80
C SER A 394 3.77 -6.24 10.45
N GLU A 395 4.61 -5.95 11.43
CA GLU A 395 6.06 -6.14 11.38
C GLU A 395 6.50 -7.15 12.44
N ILE A 396 7.30 -8.13 12.02
CA ILE A 396 7.82 -9.21 12.85
C ILE A 396 9.27 -8.89 13.20
N TYR A 397 9.59 -8.92 14.48
CA TYR A 397 10.91 -8.57 14.98
C TYR A 397 11.75 -9.83 15.26
N HIS A 398 12.88 -9.95 14.56
CA HIS A 398 13.84 -11.05 14.74
C HIS A 398 15.25 -10.63 14.34
N GLU A 399 16.27 -10.99 15.13
CA GLU A 399 17.66 -10.55 14.90
C GLU A 399 18.23 -10.98 13.55
N GLY A 400 17.80 -12.11 12.99
CA GLY A 400 18.22 -12.55 11.65
C GLY A 400 17.88 -11.55 10.53
N TYR A 401 16.87 -10.69 10.71
CA TYR A 401 16.56 -9.63 9.76
C TYR A 401 17.58 -8.47 9.77
N LYS A 402 18.57 -8.48 10.68
CA LYS A 402 19.77 -7.63 10.56
C LYS A 402 20.56 -7.94 9.30
N ALA A 403 20.52 -9.19 8.82
CA ALA A 403 21.13 -9.56 7.54
C ALA A 403 20.48 -8.75 6.42
N LYS A 404 19.16 -8.85 6.32
CA LYS A 404 18.35 -8.16 5.32
C LYS A 404 16.91 -8.18 5.78
N ARG A 405 16.21 -7.07 5.63
CA ARG A 405 14.81 -6.95 5.98
C ARG A 405 13.92 -7.85 5.13
N MET A 406 12.69 -8.04 5.59
CA MET A 406 11.60 -8.63 4.82
C MET A 406 10.57 -7.54 4.51
N GLU A 407 10.29 -7.28 3.24
CA GLU A 407 9.20 -6.43 2.73
C GLU A 407 8.30 -7.29 1.85
N VAL A 408 7.12 -7.64 2.36
CA VAL A 408 6.14 -8.47 1.67
C VAL A 408 4.77 -7.80 1.75
N GLY A 409 4.08 -7.77 0.62
CA GLY A 409 2.70 -7.31 0.50
C GLY A 409 1.83 -8.41 -0.10
N ALA A 410 0.52 -8.35 0.17
CA ALA A 410 -0.45 -9.14 -0.58
C ALA A 410 -1.70 -8.32 -0.89
N VAL A 411 -2.27 -8.55 -2.06
CA VAL A 411 -3.46 -7.85 -2.56
C VAL A 411 -4.56 -8.82 -2.95
N VAL A 412 -5.80 -8.34 -2.93
CA VAL A 412 -7.00 -9.05 -3.38
C VAL A 412 -7.77 -8.15 -4.35
N ALA A 413 -8.25 -8.77 -5.41
CA ALA A 413 -8.97 -8.14 -6.50
C ALA A 413 -10.15 -8.99 -6.95
N ALA A 414 -11.13 -8.36 -7.58
CA ALA A 414 -12.28 -9.08 -8.12
C ALA A 414 -12.84 -8.43 -9.38
N THR A 415 -13.45 -9.24 -10.24
CA THR A 415 -14.15 -8.80 -11.45
C THR A 415 -15.24 -9.78 -11.86
N PRO A 416 -16.34 -9.33 -12.49
CA PRO A 416 -17.30 -10.22 -13.12
C PRO A 416 -16.60 -11.15 -14.11
N ALA A 417 -16.91 -12.45 -14.09
CA ALA A 417 -16.22 -13.42 -14.96
C ALA A 417 -16.39 -13.10 -16.46
N ARG A 418 -17.51 -12.46 -16.83
CA ARG A 418 -17.79 -11.99 -18.22
C ARG A 418 -16.86 -10.88 -18.72
N ASN A 419 -16.12 -10.21 -17.83
CA ASN A 419 -15.21 -9.13 -18.21
C ASN A 419 -13.83 -9.64 -18.64
N VAL A 420 -13.54 -10.92 -18.41
CA VAL A 420 -12.24 -11.52 -18.70
C VAL A 420 -12.35 -12.44 -19.90
N ARG A 421 -11.73 -12.06 -21.02
CA ARG A 421 -11.49 -12.94 -22.16
C ARG A 421 -10.17 -13.67 -21.98
N ARG A 422 -10.13 -14.95 -22.34
CA ARG A 422 -8.92 -15.79 -22.37
C ARG A 422 -8.77 -16.34 -23.77
N GLU A 423 -8.23 -15.51 -24.67
CA GLU A 423 -7.99 -15.86 -26.07
C GLU A 423 -6.49 -15.87 -26.36
N THR A 424 -6.05 -16.81 -27.18
CA THR A 424 -4.67 -16.83 -27.69
C THR A 424 -4.50 -15.74 -28.75
N PRO A 425 -3.48 -14.87 -28.64
CA PRO A 425 -3.18 -13.89 -29.67
C PRO A 425 -2.95 -14.51 -31.05
N ILE A 426 -3.43 -13.86 -32.10
CA ILE A 426 -3.26 -14.30 -33.50
C ILE A 426 -2.48 -13.25 -34.29
N SER A 427 -1.91 -13.65 -35.44
CA SER A 427 -1.18 -12.70 -36.27
C SER A 427 -2.07 -11.55 -36.74
N GLY A 428 -1.53 -10.33 -36.68
CA GLY A 428 -2.24 -9.10 -36.97
C GLY A 428 -2.89 -8.44 -35.76
N ASP A 429 -2.99 -9.13 -34.62
CA ASP A 429 -3.29 -8.49 -33.34
C ASP A 429 -2.19 -7.47 -33.00
N ILE A 430 -2.60 -6.40 -32.31
CA ILE A 430 -1.71 -5.30 -31.96
C ILE A 430 -1.47 -5.27 -30.45
N ILE A 431 -0.33 -4.72 -30.06
CA ILE A 431 0.05 -4.56 -28.66
C ILE A 431 0.22 -3.08 -28.34
N ILE A 432 -0.49 -2.67 -27.29
CA ILE A 432 -0.48 -1.31 -26.77
C ILE A 432 0.27 -1.32 -25.43
N LEU A 433 1.22 -0.40 -25.29
CA LEU A 433 1.84 -0.02 -24.03
C LEU A 433 0.99 1.07 -23.37
N LEU A 434 0.57 0.82 -22.14
CA LEU A 434 -0.22 1.73 -21.31
C LEU A 434 0.60 2.29 -20.15
N GLY A 435 0.40 3.56 -19.81
CA GLY A 435 0.86 4.14 -18.55
C GLY A 435 2.18 4.89 -18.61
N GLY A 436 3.06 4.63 -17.65
CA GLY A 436 4.27 5.40 -17.38
C GLY A 436 5.25 5.48 -18.57
N LYS A 437 5.99 6.58 -18.64
CA LYS A 437 7.06 6.79 -19.62
C LYS A 437 8.34 6.06 -19.22
N THR A 438 9.09 5.61 -20.21
CA THR A 438 10.33 4.81 -20.04
C THR A 438 11.52 5.71 -19.72
N GLY A 439 12.26 5.38 -18.67
CA GLY A 439 13.53 6.01 -18.25
C GLY A 439 14.66 4.98 -18.14
N ARG A 440 15.83 5.39 -17.63
CA ARG A 440 16.91 4.46 -17.24
C ARG A 440 16.63 3.86 -15.85
N ASP A 441 15.42 3.37 -15.65
CA ASP A 441 14.95 2.86 -14.37
C ASP A 441 15.16 1.34 -14.35
N GLY A 442 15.91 0.82 -13.37
CA GLY A 442 16.09 -0.61 -13.16
C GLY A 442 16.76 -1.36 -14.33
N CYS A 443 17.51 -0.69 -15.20
CA CYS A 443 18.28 -1.38 -16.25
C CYS A 443 19.31 -2.32 -15.60
N GLY A 444 19.01 -3.63 -15.56
CA GLY A 444 19.80 -4.65 -14.86
C GLY A 444 19.30 -5.02 -13.46
N GLY A 445 18.16 -4.49 -13.00
CA GLY A 445 17.61 -4.72 -11.65
C GLY A 445 17.33 -6.19 -11.33
N ALA A 446 16.76 -6.94 -12.26
CA ALA A 446 16.55 -8.40 -12.13
C ALA A 446 17.85 -9.20 -11.90
N THR A 447 18.97 -8.70 -12.44
CA THR A 447 20.30 -9.29 -12.22
C THR A 447 20.88 -8.86 -10.87
N GLY A 448 20.67 -7.59 -10.49
CA GLY A 448 21.11 -7.00 -9.22
C GLY A 448 20.48 -7.65 -7.98
N SER A 449 19.19 -7.98 -8.04
CA SER A 449 18.48 -8.68 -6.94
C SER A 449 19.07 -10.06 -6.62
N SER A 450 19.80 -10.65 -7.57
CA SER A 450 20.44 -11.97 -7.48
C SER A 450 21.90 -11.90 -6.99
N LYS A 451 22.48 -10.70 -6.79
CA LYS A 451 23.88 -10.47 -6.40
C LYS A 451 24.08 -10.36 -4.87
N GLU A 452 25.31 -10.60 -4.41
CA GLU A 452 25.71 -10.45 -3.00
C GLU A 452 26.04 -9.00 -2.66
N HIS A 453 25.68 -8.59 -1.44
CA HIS A 453 26.04 -7.28 -0.89
C HIS A 453 27.49 -7.29 -0.40
N THR A 454 28.35 -6.55 -1.11
CA THR A 454 29.71 -6.20 -0.67
C THR A 454 29.88 -4.69 -0.61
N LYS A 455 30.87 -4.20 0.14
CA LYS A 455 31.10 -2.77 0.37
C LYS A 455 31.26 -1.96 -0.93
N ASP A 456 31.79 -2.57 -2.00
CA ASP A 456 32.09 -1.90 -3.27
C ASP A 456 30.87 -1.80 -4.23
N SER A 457 29.81 -2.57 -4.01
CA SER A 457 28.62 -2.65 -4.91
C SER A 457 27.64 -1.46 -4.77
N LEU A 458 27.61 -0.80 -3.62
CA LEU A 458 26.56 0.18 -3.25
C LEU A 458 26.54 1.45 -4.12
N ALA A 459 27.67 1.86 -4.69
CA ALA A 459 27.75 3.04 -5.55
C ALA A 459 27.21 2.80 -6.97
N LEU A 460 27.13 1.54 -7.40
CA LEU A 460 26.63 1.12 -8.72
C LEU A 460 25.11 0.81 -8.70
N CYS A 461 24.55 0.49 -7.54
CA CYS A 461 23.12 0.16 -7.34
C CYS A 461 22.13 1.35 -7.51
N GLY A 462 22.63 2.58 -7.74
CA GLY A 462 21.79 3.78 -7.93
C GLY A 462 20.73 3.66 -9.03
N ALA A 463 21.00 2.86 -10.06
CA ALA A 463 20.09 2.61 -11.16
C ALA A 463 19.00 1.57 -10.84
N GLU A 464 19.13 0.78 -9.77
CA GLU A 464 18.28 -0.38 -9.48
C GLU A 464 17.01 -0.02 -8.69
N VAL A 465 16.99 1.09 -7.94
CA VAL A 465 15.85 1.44 -7.08
C VAL A 465 15.00 2.56 -7.68
N GLN A 466 13.69 2.30 -7.76
CA GLN A 466 12.70 3.15 -8.42
C GLN A 466 11.69 3.70 -7.42
N LYS A 467 11.12 4.87 -7.72
CA LYS A 467 9.99 5.46 -6.99
C LYS A 467 8.74 5.32 -7.83
N GLY A 468 7.69 4.75 -7.24
CA GLY A 468 6.43 4.54 -7.94
C GLY A 468 5.58 5.82 -8.08
N ASN A 469 4.79 5.90 -9.15
CA ASN A 469 3.82 6.94 -9.46
C ASN A 469 2.37 6.41 -9.34
N ALA A 470 1.90 6.23 -8.10
CA ALA A 470 0.56 5.72 -7.80
C ALA A 470 -0.61 6.41 -8.55
N PRO A 471 -0.63 7.75 -8.74
CA PRO A 471 -1.66 8.41 -9.56
C PRO A 471 -1.75 7.92 -11.01
N GLU A 472 -0.65 7.49 -11.63
CA GLU A 472 -0.65 6.94 -12.99
C GLU A 472 -1.27 5.54 -13.02
N GLU A 473 -0.85 4.67 -12.10
CA GLU A 473 -1.40 3.30 -12.00
C GLU A 473 -2.90 3.30 -11.65
N ARG A 474 -3.36 4.29 -10.87
CA ARG A 474 -4.80 4.50 -10.62
C ARG A 474 -5.61 4.66 -11.91
N LYS A 475 -5.08 5.38 -12.91
CA LYS A 475 -5.76 5.58 -14.19
C LYS A 475 -5.93 4.26 -14.95
N ILE A 476 -4.92 3.39 -14.89
CA ILE A 476 -4.98 2.04 -15.45
C ILE A 476 -6.09 1.23 -14.77
N GLN A 477 -6.17 1.25 -13.42
CA GLN A 477 -7.25 0.56 -12.70
C GLN A 477 -8.65 1.07 -13.11
N ARG A 478 -8.81 2.39 -13.30
CA ARG A 478 -10.09 2.98 -13.74
C ARG A 478 -10.43 2.58 -15.17
N LEU A 479 -9.44 2.52 -16.07
CA LEU A 479 -9.62 2.04 -17.44
C LEU A 479 -10.07 0.57 -17.46
N PHE A 480 -9.38 -0.30 -16.73
CA PHE A 480 -9.66 -1.74 -16.69
C PHE A 480 -10.96 -2.10 -15.96
N ARG A 481 -11.49 -1.18 -15.15
CA ARG A 481 -12.81 -1.32 -14.52
C ARG A 481 -13.96 -1.22 -15.54
N LYS A 482 -13.75 -0.55 -16.68
CA LYS A 482 -14.78 -0.40 -17.71
C LYS A 482 -14.99 -1.71 -18.47
N GLU A 483 -16.16 -2.31 -18.34
CA GLU A 483 -16.54 -3.57 -19.02
C GLU A 483 -16.23 -3.53 -20.54
N LYS A 484 -16.57 -2.42 -21.22
CA LYS A 484 -16.26 -2.21 -22.65
C LYS A 484 -14.78 -2.40 -22.98
N VAL A 485 -13.89 -1.91 -22.11
CA VAL A 485 -12.44 -1.99 -22.32
C VAL A 485 -11.91 -3.36 -21.91
N SER A 486 -12.34 -3.90 -20.77
CA SER A 486 -11.93 -5.22 -20.31
C SER A 486 -12.23 -6.30 -21.35
N GLN A 487 -13.39 -6.20 -22.03
CA GLN A 487 -13.82 -7.12 -23.08
C GLN A 487 -13.08 -6.94 -24.42
N MET A 488 -12.32 -5.87 -24.63
CA MET A 488 -11.44 -5.73 -25.81
C MET A 488 -10.11 -6.45 -25.63
N ILE A 489 -9.69 -6.67 -24.39
CA ILE A 489 -8.37 -7.23 -24.05
C ILE A 489 -8.40 -8.75 -24.18
N LYS A 490 -7.62 -9.29 -25.13
CA LYS A 490 -7.44 -10.74 -25.32
C LYS A 490 -6.48 -11.33 -24.30
N LYS A 491 -5.37 -10.61 -24.06
CA LYS A 491 -4.28 -10.96 -23.15
C LYS A 491 -3.58 -9.69 -22.67
N CYS A 492 -3.00 -9.71 -21.49
CA CYS A 492 -2.35 -8.60 -20.84
C CYS A 492 -1.18 -9.10 -20.00
N ASN A 493 -0.16 -8.26 -19.83
CA ASN A 493 0.93 -8.52 -18.91
C ASN A 493 1.35 -7.21 -18.24
N ASP A 494 1.87 -7.29 -17.03
CA ASP A 494 2.46 -6.16 -16.34
C ASP A 494 3.92 -5.96 -16.75
N PHE A 495 4.43 -4.73 -16.61
CA PHE A 495 5.85 -4.48 -16.72
C PHE A 495 6.50 -4.62 -15.34
N GLY A 496 7.32 -5.66 -15.21
CA GLY A 496 8.23 -5.90 -14.09
C GLY A 496 9.67 -6.01 -14.58
N ALA A 497 10.33 -7.10 -14.19
CA ALA A 497 11.71 -7.41 -14.58
C ALA A 497 11.88 -7.53 -16.11
N GLY A 498 12.94 -6.92 -16.65
CA GLY A 498 13.28 -7.00 -18.09
C GLY A 498 12.43 -6.19 -19.05
N GLY A 499 11.51 -5.37 -18.54
CA GLY A 499 10.87 -4.31 -19.30
C GLY A 499 10.12 -4.77 -20.55
N VAL A 500 10.30 -4.03 -21.65
CA VAL A 500 9.65 -4.30 -22.95
C VAL A 500 9.96 -5.71 -23.45
N SER A 501 11.21 -6.15 -23.30
CA SER A 501 11.66 -7.42 -23.85
C SER A 501 10.94 -8.63 -23.25
N VAL A 502 10.67 -8.61 -21.94
CA VAL A 502 9.97 -9.67 -21.20
C VAL A 502 8.46 -9.47 -21.26
N ALA A 503 7.97 -8.32 -20.78
CA ALA A 503 6.54 -8.08 -20.61
C ALA A 503 5.76 -8.21 -21.92
N ILE A 504 6.29 -7.65 -23.02
CA ILE A 504 5.68 -7.81 -24.35
C ILE A 504 6.05 -9.17 -24.95
N GLY A 505 7.28 -9.61 -24.75
CA GLY A 505 7.78 -10.86 -25.32
C GLY A 505 7.03 -12.12 -24.86
N GLU A 506 6.42 -12.12 -23.68
CA GLU A 506 5.62 -13.24 -23.16
C GLU A 506 4.16 -13.27 -23.68
N LEU A 507 3.71 -12.21 -24.35
CA LEU A 507 2.33 -12.11 -24.81
C LEU A 507 2.03 -13.09 -25.95
N ALA A 508 2.96 -13.26 -26.90
CA ALA A 508 2.78 -14.15 -28.04
C ALA A 508 4.10 -14.80 -28.49
N GLU A 509 4.00 -15.93 -29.18
CA GLU A 509 5.17 -16.67 -29.66
C GLU A 509 5.96 -15.89 -30.73
N GLY A 510 5.28 -15.12 -31.58
CA GLY A 510 5.84 -14.32 -32.67
C GLY A 510 5.48 -12.84 -32.54
N LEU A 511 6.49 -11.97 -32.47
CA LEU A 511 6.33 -10.56 -32.13
C LEU A 511 7.32 -9.68 -32.90
N LYS A 512 6.82 -8.56 -33.41
CA LYS A 512 7.66 -7.46 -33.91
C LYS A 512 7.39 -6.19 -33.12
N ILE A 513 8.40 -5.74 -32.38
CA ILE A 513 8.35 -4.59 -31.48
C ILE A 513 9.17 -3.44 -32.07
N ASN A 514 8.58 -2.25 -32.11
CA ASN A 514 9.27 -1.02 -32.52
C ASN A 514 9.60 -0.15 -31.31
N LEU A 515 10.88 -0.13 -30.91
CA LEU A 515 11.35 0.63 -29.75
C LEU A 515 11.32 2.15 -29.99
N ASP A 516 11.29 2.62 -31.24
CA ASP A 516 11.18 4.05 -31.55
C ASP A 516 9.80 4.62 -31.16
N LEU A 517 8.80 3.76 -30.93
CA LEU A 517 7.44 4.15 -30.51
C LEU A 517 7.26 4.13 -28.99
N VAL A 518 8.23 3.61 -28.22
CA VAL A 518 8.12 3.52 -26.76
C VAL A 518 8.20 4.94 -26.16
N PRO A 519 7.19 5.39 -25.37
CA PRO A 519 7.24 6.71 -24.75
C PRO A 519 8.40 6.82 -23.75
N THR A 520 9.15 7.94 -23.78
CA THR A 520 10.32 8.16 -22.90
C THR A 520 10.18 9.39 -22.01
N LYS A 521 10.77 9.34 -20.81
CA LYS A 521 10.81 10.46 -19.85
C LYS A 521 11.68 11.62 -20.36
N TYR A 522 12.78 11.28 -21.04
CA TYR A 522 13.75 12.21 -21.61
C TYR A 522 14.39 11.62 -22.87
N ALA A 523 14.99 12.48 -23.69
CA ALA A 523 15.76 12.04 -24.85
C ALA A 523 17.12 11.47 -24.41
N GLY A 524 17.65 10.50 -25.16
CA GLY A 524 19.00 9.95 -24.93
C GLY A 524 19.07 8.50 -24.45
N LEU A 525 17.94 7.78 -24.38
CA LEU A 525 17.93 6.33 -24.17
C LEU A 525 18.42 5.61 -25.44
N ASN A 526 19.31 4.63 -25.27
CA ASN A 526 19.74 3.76 -26.37
C ASN A 526 18.78 2.56 -26.54
N GLY A 527 18.96 1.79 -27.62
CA GLY A 527 18.10 0.64 -27.94
C GLY A 527 18.08 -0.43 -26.84
N THR A 528 19.22 -0.70 -26.19
CA THR A 528 19.30 -1.64 -25.06
C THR A 528 18.49 -1.12 -23.87
N GLU A 529 18.69 0.12 -23.46
CA GLU A 529 17.98 0.73 -22.32
C GLU A 529 16.46 0.72 -22.54
N LEU A 530 15.99 1.01 -23.76
CA LEU A 530 14.56 0.92 -24.09
C LEU A 530 14.00 -0.50 -23.99
N ALA A 531 14.80 -1.51 -24.37
CA ALA A 531 14.39 -2.90 -24.37
C ALA A 531 14.24 -3.48 -22.96
N ILE A 532 15.17 -3.15 -22.04
CA ILE A 532 15.25 -3.78 -20.71
C ILE A 532 14.84 -2.86 -19.55
N SER A 533 14.49 -1.60 -19.81
CA SER A 533 14.08 -0.67 -18.74
C SER A 533 12.86 -1.18 -17.97
N GLU A 534 12.98 -1.16 -16.65
CA GLU A 534 12.00 -1.66 -15.69
C GLU A 534 11.14 -0.53 -15.10
N SER A 535 11.02 0.62 -15.78
CA SER A 535 10.15 1.73 -15.35
C SER A 535 8.77 1.23 -14.89
N GLN A 536 8.29 1.77 -13.78
CA GLN A 536 7.02 1.39 -13.16
C GLN A 536 5.77 1.90 -13.89
N GLU A 537 4.60 1.46 -13.40
CA GLU A 537 3.25 1.86 -13.83
C GLU A 537 2.97 1.64 -15.33
N ARG A 538 3.48 0.54 -15.88
CA ARG A 538 3.25 0.16 -17.28
C ARG A 538 2.54 -1.19 -17.39
N MET A 539 1.67 -1.30 -18.39
CA MET A 539 0.99 -2.54 -18.78
C MET A 539 1.08 -2.75 -20.29
N ALA A 540 1.15 -3.99 -20.74
CA ALA A 540 1.04 -4.35 -22.15
C ALA A 540 -0.29 -5.05 -22.39
N VAL A 541 -1.06 -4.62 -23.38
CA VAL A 541 -2.36 -5.22 -23.73
C VAL A 541 -2.37 -5.66 -25.19
N VAL A 542 -2.85 -6.89 -25.42
CA VAL A 542 -3.13 -7.44 -26.75
C VAL A 542 -4.61 -7.23 -27.06
N ILE A 543 -4.88 -6.58 -28.20
CA ILE A 543 -6.23 -6.37 -28.69
C ILE A 543 -6.33 -6.72 -30.18
N ALA A 544 -7.56 -6.92 -30.65
CA ALA A 544 -7.83 -7.04 -32.07
C ALA A 544 -7.57 -5.69 -32.78
N LYS A 545 -7.14 -5.74 -34.05
CA LYS A 545 -6.77 -4.53 -34.81
C LYS A 545 -7.94 -3.56 -34.99
N GLU A 546 -9.14 -4.09 -35.13
CA GLU A 546 -10.39 -3.34 -35.26
C GLU A 546 -10.77 -2.56 -33.99
N ASP A 547 -10.27 -2.98 -32.82
CA ASP A 547 -10.54 -2.33 -31.54
C ASP A 547 -9.57 -1.16 -31.24
N GLU A 548 -8.50 -0.99 -32.03
CA GLU A 548 -7.41 -0.01 -31.81
C GLU A 548 -7.94 1.40 -31.51
N ALA A 549 -8.78 1.93 -32.40
CA ALA A 549 -9.28 3.29 -32.29
C ALA A 549 -10.14 3.48 -31.03
N SER A 550 -11.03 2.53 -30.71
CA SER A 550 -11.88 2.63 -29.53
C SER A 550 -11.07 2.49 -28.24
N PHE A 551 -10.04 1.64 -28.23
CA PHE A 551 -9.21 1.45 -27.05
C PHE A 551 -8.39 2.70 -26.72
N LEU A 552 -7.75 3.29 -27.74
CA LEU A 552 -6.98 4.54 -27.60
C LEU A 552 -7.87 5.72 -27.17
N GLU A 553 -9.11 5.79 -27.65
CA GLU A 553 -10.10 6.79 -27.23
C GLU A 553 -10.45 6.63 -25.74
N GLU A 554 -10.75 5.42 -25.28
CA GLU A 554 -11.09 5.16 -23.88
C GLU A 554 -9.92 5.44 -22.93
N ALA A 555 -8.69 5.13 -23.33
CA ALA A 555 -7.48 5.48 -22.57
C ALA A 555 -7.29 7.01 -22.50
N ALA A 556 -7.50 7.72 -23.62
CA ALA A 556 -7.44 9.17 -23.66
C ALA A 556 -8.52 9.84 -22.78
N LEU A 557 -9.71 9.24 -22.66
CA LEU A 557 -10.75 9.70 -21.72
C LEU A 557 -10.33 9.55 -20.26
N GLU A 558 -9.47 8.58 -19.96
CA GLU A 558 -8.91 8.36 -18.62
C GLU A 558 -7.64 9.17 -18.34
N ASN A 559 -7.26 10.10 -19.24
CA ASN A 559 -6.03 10.88 -19.12
C ASN A 559 -4.77 9.99 -19.02
N LEU A 560 -4.77 8.88 -19.76
CA LEU A 560 -3.75 7.85 -19.77
C LEU A 560 -3.04 7.80 -21.13
N GLU A 561 -1.70 7.69 -21.13
CA GLU A 561 -0.93 7.48 -22.36
C GLU A 561 -1.06 6.02 -22.81
N ALA A 562 -1.35 5.84 -24.11
CA ALA A 562 -1.55 4.54 -24.73
C ALA A 562 -0.91 4.56 -26.13
N THR A 563 0.07 3.69 -26.35
CA THR A 563 0.86 3.69 -27.59
C THR A 563 0.97 2.30 -28.17
N LYS A 564 0.62 2.15 -29.45
CA LYS A 564 0.88 0.92 -30.20
C LYS A 564 2.39 0.78 -30.41
N VAL A 565 2.97 -0.28 -29.86
CA VAL A 565 4.43 -0.52 -29.89
C VAL A 565 4.81 -1.81 -30.61
N ALA A 566 3.88 -2.76 -30.75
CA ALA A 566 4.17 -4.04 -31.39
C ALA A 566 2.96 -4.65 -32.12
N GLU A 567 3.26 -5.64 -32.97
CA GLU A 567 2.27 -6.47 -33.67
C GLU A 567 2.63 -7.95 -33.52
N VAL A 568 1.61 -8.81 -33.45
CA VAL A 568 1.77 -10.27 -33.40
C VAL A 568 2.01 -10.79 -34.82
N THR A 569 3.05 -11.60 -35.00
CA THR A 569 3.48 -12.13 -36.30
C THR A 569 3.30 -13.64 -36.37
N GLU A 570 3.11 -14.18 -37.58
CA GLU A 570 3.08 -15.64 -37.80
C GLU A 570 4.45 -16.30 -37.54
N GLU A 571 5.53 -15.59 -37.84
CA GLU A 571 6.89 -16.05 -37.57
C GLU A 571 7.17 -16.05 -36.06
N LYS A 572 7.50 -17.23 -35.51
CA LYS A 572 7.71 -17.47 -34.07
C LYS A 572 9.07 -16.95 -33.59
N ARG A 573 9.26 -15.64 -33.68
CA ARG A 573 10.49 -14.94 -33.29
C ARG A 573 10.16 -13.69 -32.49
N LEU A 574 11.05 -13.31 -31.58
CA LEU A 574 11.03 -12.03 -30.89
C LEU A 574 11.96 -11.07 -31.64
N ILE A 575 11.38 -10.07 -32.31
CA ILE A 575 12.11 -9.08 -33.09
C ILE A 575 11.92 -7.70 -32.47
N LEU A 576 12.99 -7.04 -32.04
CA LEU A 576 12.97 -5.63 -31.59
C LEU A 576 13.74 -4.78 -32.60
N THR A 577 13.09 -3.74 -33.13
CA THR A 577 13.71 -2.78 -34.04
C THR A 577 13.93 -1.43 -33.35
N TRP A 578 15.08 -0.80 -33.60
CA TRP A 578 15.40 0.55 -33.17
C TRP A 578 16.13 1.30 -34.27
N LYS A 579 15.67 2.51 -34.62
CA LYS A 579 16.18 3.31 -35.74
C LYS A 579 16.28 2.53 -37.07
N GLY A 580 15.31 1.64 -37.29
CA GLY A 580 15.24 0.79 -38.48
C GLY A 580 16.22 -0.41 -38.51
N GLN A 581 16.96 -0.67 -37.42
CA GLN A 581 17.83 -1.85 -37.29
C GLN A 581 17.20 -2.88 -36.35
N GLU A 582 17.31 -4.17 -36.69
CA GLU A 582 16.95 -5.28 -35.78
C GLU A 582 18.08 -5.45 -34.75
N ILE A 583 17.82 -4.99 -33.52
CA ILE A 583 18.79 -5.11 -32.43
C ILE A 583 18.56 -6.37 -31.59
N VAL A 584 17.38 -7.00 -31.70
CA VAL A 584 17.09 -8.33 -31.17
C VAL A 584 16.33 -9.10 -32.23
N ASN A 585 16.78 -10.32 -32.52
CA ASN A 585 16.09 -11.24 -33.40
C ASN A 585 16.35 -12.68 -32.93
N LEU A 586 15.53 -13.17 -32.01
CA LEU A 586 15.68 -14.48 -31.35
C LEU A 586 14.54 -15.42 -31.71
N SER A 587 14.84 -16.70 -31.94
CA SER A 587 13.78 -17.71 -32.11
C SER A 587 13.04 -17.99 -30.81
N ARG A 588 11.72 -18.19 -30.86
CA ARG A 588 10.93 -18.56 -29.68
C ARG A 588 11.41 -19.86 -29.07
N ALA A 589 11.70 -20.84 -29.91
CA ALA A 589 12.18 -22.15 -29.48
C ALA A 589 13.48 -22.07 -28.67
N PHE A 590 14.40 -21.15 -29.01
CA PHE A 590 15.62 -20.92 -28.26
C PHE A 590 15.37 -20.17 -26.94
N LEU A 591 14.53 -19.14 -26.94
CA LEU A 591 14.15 -18.44 -25.70
C LEU A 591 13.56 -19.43 -24.67
N ASP A 592 12.68 -20.32 -25.13
CA ASP A 592 11.97 -21.30 -24.30
C ASP A 592 12.85 -22.46 -23.80
N THR A 593 14.10 -22.60 -24.26
CA THR A 593 15.03 -23.59 -23.67
C THR A 593 15.38 -23.24 -22.23
N ASN A 594 15.24 -21.96 -21.86
CA ASN A 594 15.51 -21.45 -20.53
C ASN A 594 16.94 -21.77 -20.07
N GLY A 595 17.97 -21.65 -20.91
CA GLY A 595 19.36 -21.95 -20.51
C GLY A 595 19.61 -23.38 -19.98
N VAL A 596 20.74 -23.58 -19.30
CA VAL A 596 21.19 -24.89 -18.81
C VAL A 596 20.54 -25.22 -17.45
N ARG A 597 20.13 -26.47 -17.24
CA ARG A 597 19.49 -26.92 -15.98
C ARG A 597 20.52 -27.28 -14.91
N GLN A 598 20.41 -26.63 -13.76
CA GLN A 598 21.30 -26.79 -12.62
C GLN A 598 20.96 -28.02 -11.76
N LYS A 599 21.92 -28.47 -10.95
CA LYS A 599 21.78 -29.62 -10.03
C LYS A 599 22.33 -29.28 -8.65
N ALA A 600 21.63 -29.69 -7.59
CA ALA A 600 22.05 -29.51 -6.20
C ALA A 600 21.84 -30.76 -5.36
N LYS A 601 22.60 -30.86 -4.26
CA LYS A 601 22.42 -31.90 -3.24
C LYS A 601 21.64 -31.34 -2.05
N VAL A 602 20.95 -32.20 -1.30
CA VAL A 602 20.13 -31.79 -0.15
C VAL A 602 20.53 -32.60 1.08
N GLU A 603 20.87 -31.92 2.17
CA GLU A 603 21.06 -32.51 3.49
C GLU A 603 20.17 -31.79 4.49
N VAL A 604 19.23 -32.49 5.12
CA VAL A 604 18.36 -31.91 6.16
C VAL A 604 18.98 -32.17 7.53
N GLU A 605 19.06 -31.13 8.35
CA GLU A 605 19.59 -31.22 9.71
C GLU A 605 18.49 -31.45 10.77
N THR A 606 18.84 -32.12 11.87
CA THR A 606 17.95 -32.24 13.02
C THR A 606 17.79 -30.88 13.70
N PRO A 607 16.56 -30.50 14.12
CA PRO A 607 16.34 -29.30 14.93
C PRO A 607 17.28 -29.26 16.13
N SER A 608 18.00 -28.16 16.28
CA SER A 608 18.97 -27.95 17.37
C SER A 608 18.49 -26.89 18.35
N GLY A 609 18.99 -26.92 19.59
CA GLY A 609 18.56 -26.01 20.64
C GLY A 609 17.27 -26.44 21.34
N LYS A 610 16.61 -25.49 22.00
CA LYS A 610 15.40 -25.73 22.77
C LYS A 610 14.16 -25.61 21.88
N ASN A 611 13.18 -26.47 22.12
CA ASN A 611 11.93 -26.48 21.37
C ASN A 611 11.06 -25.26 21.75
N PRO A 612 10.74 -24.36 20.81
CA PRO A 612 10.01 -23.11 21.09
C PRO A 612 8.58 -23.34 21.63
N PHE A 613 7.99 -24.53 21.46
CA PHE A 613 6.69 -24.88 22.05
C PHE A 613 6.76 -25.18 23.55
N GLN A 614 7.93 -25.52 24.06
CA GLN A 614 8.15 -25.85 25.47
C GLN A 614 8.73 -24.66 26.25
N GLU A 615 9.22 -23.64 25.55
CA GLU A 615 9.83 -22.47 26.16
C GLU A 615 8.81 -21.44 26.63
N VAL A 616 9.10 -20.83 27.78
CA VAL A 616 8.48 -19.59 28.22
C VAL A 616 9.48 -18.47 27.92
N LEU A 617 9.17 -17.64 26.94
CA LEU A 617 10.06 -16.57 26.47
C LEU A 617 10.13 -15.40 27.48
N PHE A 618 9.08 -15.24 28.28
CA PHE A 618 8.93 -14.14 29.23
C PHE A 618 9.51 -14.50 30.59
N ARG A 619 9.82 -13.49 31.42
CA ARG A 619 10.54 -13.69 32.68
C ARG A 619 9.85 -12.94 33.82
N GLY A 620 9.87 -13.55 35.01
CA GLY A 620 9.36 -12.93 36.22
C GLY A 620 9.46 -13.87 37.41
N ASN A 621 9.39 -13.32 38.62
CA ASN A 621 9.20 -14.05 39.86
C ASN A 621 7.72 -14.18 40.23
N THR A 622 6.84 -13.39 39.58
CA THR A 622 5.39 -13.40 39.78
C THR A 622 4.67 -13.43 38.43
N LEU A 623 3.43 -13.95 38.41
CA LEU A 623 2.55 -13.91 37.24
C LEU A 623 2.39 -12.50 36.65
N ALA A 624 2.37 -11.48 37.52
CA ALA A 624 2.30 -10.09 37.10
C ALA A 624 3.55 -9.66 36.31
N GLU A 625 4.74 -10.09 36.71
CA GLU A 625 5.99 -9.79 36.01
C GLU A 625 6.08 -10.54 34.66
N PHE A 626 5.61 -11.78 34.58
CA PHE A 626 5.48 -12.49 33.30
C PHE A 626 4.52 -11.76 32.35
N TRP A 627 3.36 -11.28 32.83
CA TRP A 627 2.43 -10.50 32.01
C TRP A 627 3.04 -9.18 31.52
N GLN A 628 3.73 -8.46 32.41
CA GLN A 628 4.37 -7.19 32.05
C GLN A 628 5.50 -7.38 31.02
N THR A 629 6.33 -8.41 31.18
CA THR A 629 7.39 -8.71 30.21
C THR A 629 6.83 -9.20 28.89
N CYS A 630 5.74 -9.97 28.91
CA CYS A 630 4.99 -10.35 27.70
C CYS A 630 4.48 -9.13 26.93
N MET A 631 3.82 -8.17 27.61
CA MET A 631 3.28 -6.97 26.93
C MET A 631 4.37 -6.03 26.39
N LYS A 632 5.60 -6.14 26.88
CA LYS A 632 6.77 -5.35 26.45
C LYS A 632 7.60 -6.01 25.35
N ASP A 633 7.32 -7.26 25.01
CA ASP A 633 8.02 -7.95 23.92
C ASP A 633 7.71 -7.27 22.58
N LEU A 634 8.71 -7.14 21.70
CA LEU A 634 8.58 -6.44 20.43
C LEU A 634 7.49 -7.05 19.53
N ASN A 635 7.33 -8.39 19.54
CA ASN A 635 6.32 -9.07 18.73
C ASN A 635 4.92 -9.09 19.37
N VAL A 636 4.80 -8.63 20.63
CA VAL A 636 3.52 -8.49 21.34
C VAL A 636 3.07 -7.04 21.38
N ALA A 637 4.01 -6.10 21.49
CA ALA A 637 3.82 -4.66 21.59
C ALA A 637 2.90 -4.05 20.52
N SER A 638 2.36 -2.88 20.81
CA SER A 638 1.41 -2.22 19.91
C SER A 638 2.11 -1.69 18.67
N GLN A 639 1.56 -2.03 17.52
CA GLN A 639 1.97 -1.46 16.23
C GLN A 639 0.98 -0.40 15.73
N LYS A 640 0.08 0.08 16.59
CA LYS A 640 -1.01 1.03 16.23
C LYS A 640 -0.50 2.28 15.51
N GLY A 641 0.59 2.88 15.99
CA GLY A 641 1.19 4.07 15.37
C GLY A 641 1.66 3.84 13.92
N MET A 642 2.10 2.62 13.58
CA MET A 642 2.47 2.25 12.22
C MET A 642 1.22 1.95 11.38
N VAL A 643 0.29 1.14 11.91
CA VAL A 643 -0.93 0.71 11.21
C VAL A 643 -1.80 1.91 10.78
N GLU A 644 -1.91 2.94 11.62
CA GLU A 644 -2.70 4.14 11.33
C GLU A 644 -2.16 4.97 10.15
N MET A 645 -0.95 4.70 9.66
CA MET A 645 -0.42 5.35 8.46
C MET A 645 -1.14 4.92 7.17
N PHE A 646 -1.81 3.77 7.20
CA PHE A 646 -2.40 3.13 6.03
C PHE A 646 -3.91 3.36 5.99
N ASP A 647 -4.44 3.76 4.83
CA ASP A 647 -5.89 3.89 4.64
C ASP A 647 -6.56 2.51 4.77
N SER A 648 -7.41 2.38 5.78
CA SER A 648 -8.12 1.13 6.08
C SER A 648 -9.62 1.21 5.79
N ASN A 649 -10.11 2.27 5.13
CA ASN A 649 -11.55 2.49 4.97
C ASN A 649 -12.02 3.00 3.59
N ILE A 650 -11.11 3.31 2.65
CA ILE A 650 -11.45 3.67 1.26
C ILE A 650 -12.26 2.58 0.54
N GLY A 651 -13.04 2.95 -0.48
CA GLY A 651 -13.87 2.02 -1.25
C GLY A 651 -15.17 1.61 -0.56
N ALA A 652 -15.46 2.16 0.62
CA ALA A 652 -16.64 1.85 1.44
C ALA A 652 -16.86 0.34 1.66
N GLY A 653 -15.78 -0.43 1.77
CA GLY A 653 -15.82 -1.90 1.81
C GLY A 653 -15.43 -2.53 3.15
N THR A 654 -14.84 -1.78 4.08
CA THR A 654 -14.23 -2.35 5.31
C THR A 654 -15.28 -2.84 6.32
N ILE A 655 -15.25 -4.14 6.62
CA ILE A 655 -16.10 -4.75 7.64
C ILE A 655 -15.43 -4.67 9.01
N LEU A 656 -14.13 -4.98 9.09
CA LEU A 656 -13.34 -4.92 10.32
C LEU A 656 -12.25 -3.86 10.18
N MET A 657 -12.30 -2.82 11.03
CA MET A 657 -11.17 -1.89 11.17
C MET A 657 -9.97 -2.60 11.79
N PRO A 658 -8.72 -2.18 11.52
CA PRO A 658 -7.53 -2.82 12.07
C PRO A 658 -7.51 -2.87 13.60
N PHE A 659 -8.15 -1.90 14.27
CA PHE A 659 -8.38 -1.91 15.71
C PHE A 659 -9.87 -1.72 16.03
N GLY A 660 -10.43 -2.65 16.81
CA GLY A 660 -11.83 -2.68 17.21
C GLY A 660 -12.09 -2.18 18.64
N GLY A 661 -13.39 -2.11 18.95
CA GLY A 661 -13.99 -1.63 20.19
C GLY A 661 -14.17 -0.12 20.26
N LYS A 662 -14.91 0.34 21.27
CA LYS A 662 -15.17 1.76 21.56
C LYS A 662 -13.88 2.60 21.60
N TYR A 663 -12.80 2.03 22.13
CA TYR A 663 -11.51 2.67 22.31
C TYR A 663 -10.53 2.40 21.16
N GLN A 664 -10.87 1.55 20.18
CA GLN A 664 -10.02 1.19 19.04
C GLN A 664 -8.63 0.68 19.46
N MET A 665 -8.62 -0.30 20.37
CA MET A 665 -7.40 -0.86 20.96
C MET A 665 -7.23 -2.37 20.80
N THR A 666 -8.27 -3.12 20.42
CA THR A 666 -8.12 -4.55 20.13
C THR A 666 -7.73 -4.75 18.67
N PRO A 667 -6.54 -5.26 18.34
CA PRO A 667 -6.13 -5.50 16.96
C PRO A 667 -6.94 -6.65 16.32
N SER A 668 -7.24 -6.51 15.02
CA SER A 668 -7.75 -7.61 14.18
C SER A 668 -6.58 -8.38 13.56
N ASP A 669 -6.71 -9.71 13.45
CA ASP A 669 -5.75 -10.57 12.75
C ASP A 669 -6.15 -10.86 11.29
N VAL A 670 -7.30 -10.35 10.84
CA VAL A 670 -7.85 -10.58 9.50
C VAL A 670 -8.32 -9.27 8.90
N ALA A 671 -7.96 -9.02 7.65
CA ALA A 671 -8.54 -7.97 6.83
C ALA A 671 -9.80 -8.52 6.15
N VAL A 672 -10.95 -7.87 6.35
CA VAL A 672 -12.22 -8.28 5.76
C VAL A 672 -12.86 -7.09 5.04
N GLN A 673 -12.99 -7.22 3.72
CA GLN A 673 -13.52 -6.19 2.83
C GLN A 673 -14.62 -6.77 1.93
N LYS A 674 -15.72 -6.04 1.75
CA LYS A 674 -16.75 -6.38 0.76
C LYS A 674 -16.13 -6.47 -0.64
N ILE A 675 -16.63 -7.39 -1.46
CA ILE A 675 -16.26 -7.43 -2.88
C ILE A 675 -16.63 -6.07 -3.49
N SER A 676 -15.67 -5.44 -4.18
CA SER A 676 -15.91 -4.14 -4.80
C SER A 676 -16.87 -4.31 -5.99
N VAL A 677 -18.13 -3.91 -5.80
CA VAL A 677 -19.15 -3.78 -6.85
C VAL A 677 -19.29 -2.31 -7.22
N GLU A 678 -19.16 -1.98 -8.52
CA GLU A 678 -19.19 -0.57 -8.98
C GLU A 678 -20.58 0.06 -8.78
N LYS A 679 -21.62 -0.75 -8.97
CA LYS A 679 -23.04 -0.40 -8.82
C LYS A 679 -23.70 -1.44 -7.93
N GLY A 680 -24.70 -1.01 -7.17
CA GLY A 680 -25.43 -1.88 -6.24
C GLY A 680 -24.72 -2.11 -4.90
N HIS A 681 -25.21 -3.08 -4.16
CA HIS A 681 -24.71 -3.49 -2.85
C HIS A 681 -24.47 -4.99 -2.82
N THR A 682 -23.56 -5.43 -1.96
CA THR A 682 -23.27 -6.86 -1.76
C THR A 682 -23.18 -7.21 -0.28
N THR A 683 -23.56 -8.44 0.03
CA THR A 683 -23.29 -9.12 1.30
C THR A 683 -22.11 -10.10 1.22
N THR A 684 -21.43 -10.15 0.07
CA THR A 684 -20.24 -10.98 -0.15
C THR A 684 -18.96 -10.18 0.13
N ALA A 685 -18.02 -10.78 0.84
CA ALA A 685 -16.74 -10.18 1.19
C ALA A 685 -15.58 -11.15 0.94
N SER A 686 -14.37 -10.62 0.89
CA SER A 686 -13.11 -11.37 0.94
C SER A 686 -12.44 -11.18 2.29
N ALA A 687 -11.95 -12.28 2.86
CA ALA A 687 -11.12 -12.30 4.05
C ALA A 687 -9.70 -12.74 3.67
N ILE A 688 -8.69 -11.97 4.07
CA ILE A 688 -7.27 -12.28 3.86
C ILE A 688 -6.49 -12.16 5.17
N THR A 689 -5.56 -13.09 5.39
CA THR A 689 -4.60 -13.07 6.50
C THR A 689 -3.32 -13.82 6.12
N TRP A 690 -2.41 -13.96 7.08
CA TRP A 690 -1.14 -14.64 6.93
C TRP A 690 -0.77 -15.44 8.19
N GLY A 691 0.09 -16.45 8.03
CA GLY A 691 0.69 -17.21 9.14
C GLY A 691 2.19 -17.40 8.92
N TYR A 692 2.98 -17.20 9.98
CA TYR A 692 4.43 -17.38 10.01
C TYR A 692 4.97 -17.07 11.42
N ASN A 693 5.93 -17.88 11.88
CA ASN A 693 6.67 -17.64 13.11
C ASN A 693 8.18 -17.85 12.90
N PRO A 694 9.03 -16.82 13.09
CA PRO A 694 10.47 -16.93 12.88
C PRO A 694 11.16 -17.86 13.87
N ASN A 695 10.68 -17.97 15.12
CA ASN A 695 11.31 -18.81 16.14
C ASN A 695 11.05 -20.29 15.85
N ILE A 696 9.81 -20.65 15.46
CA ILE A 696 9.49 -22.03 15.04
C ILE A 696 10.27 -22.38 13.77
N SER A 697 10.30 -21.48 12.78
CA SER A 697 10.94 -21.74 11.48
C SER A 697 12.46 -21.81 11.57
N SER A 698 13.09 -21.03 12.45
CA SER A 698 14.53 -21.11 12.72
C SER A 698 14.91 -22.37 13.49
N TRP A 699 14.06 -22.85 14.40
CA TRP A 699 14.25 -24.13 15.09
C TRP A 699 14.08 -25.32 14.14
N SER A 700 13.00 -25.32 13.36
CA SER A 700 12.71 -26.37 12.38
C SER A 700 11.87 -25.81 11.23
N PRO A 701 12.44 -25.66 10.02
CA PRO A 701 11.69 -25.20 8.86
C PRO A 701 10.48 -26.08 8.54
N TYR A 702 10.58 -27.40 8.77
CA TYR A 702 9.48 -28.37 8.63
C TYR A 702 8.28 -28.03 9.53
N HIS A 703 8.52 -27.82 10.83
CA HIS A 703 7.45 -27.42 11.76
C HIS A 703 6.95 -26.00 11.45
N GLY A 704 7.87 -25.07 11.16
CA GLY A 704 7.55 -23.68 10.85
C GLY A 704 6.53 -23.55 9.73
N ALA A 705 6.76 -24.26 8.62
CA ALA A 705 5.84 -24.26 7.49
C ALA A 705 4.48 -24.91 7.79
N ALA A 706 4.46 -26.02 8.55
CA ALA A 706 3.21 -26.65 8.96
C ALA A 706 2.36 -25.73 9.86
N TYR A 707 2.99 -25.06 10.83
CA TYR A 707 2.31 -24.11 11.70
C TYR A 707 1.95 -22.79 11.01
N ALA A 708 2.69 -22.35 9.98
CA ALA A 708 2.30 -21.21 9.15
C ALA A 708 0.92 -21.45 8.50
N VAL A 709 0.69 -22.64 7.95
CA VAL A 709 -0.62 -23.03 7.41
C VAL A 709 -1.69 -23.05 8.51
N VAL A 710 -1.43 -23.73 9.63
CA VAL A 710 -2.38 -23.80 10.77
C VAL A 710 -2.75 -22.42 11.29
N GLU A 711 -1.78 -21.52 11.45
CA GLU A 711 -2.00 -20.16 11.94
C GLU A 711 -2.87 -19.35 10.97
N SER A 712 -2.54 -19.36 9.68
CA SER A 712 -3.30 -18.61 8.67
C SER A 712 -4.76 -19.07 8.58
N LEU A 713 -5.00 -20.40 8.64
CA LEU A 713 -6.35 -20.97 8.67
C LEU A 713 -7.08 -20.63 9.97
N ALA A 714 -6.41 -20.76 11.13
CA ALA A 714 -7.00 -20.43 12.41
C ALA A 714 -7.45 -18.96 12.47
N LYS A 715 -6.63 -18.02 11.97
CA LYS A 715 -6.98 -16.59 11.94
C LYS A 715 -8.26 -16.37 11.13
N LEU A 716 -8.40 -16.96 9.94
CA LEU A 716 -9.65 -16.84 9.16
C LEU A 716 -10.85 -17.46 9.88
N VAL A 717 -10.70 -18.63 10.47
CA VAL A 717 -11.79 -19.28 11.24
C VAL A 717 -12.23 -18.42 12.42
N SER A 718 -11.31 -17.70 13.07
CA SER A 718 -11.63 -16.85 14.23
C SER A 718 -12.62 -15.71 13.90
N VAL A 719 -12.73 -15.31 12.64
CA VAL A 719 -13.71 -14.31 12.18
C VAL A 719 -14.91 -14.93 11.46
N GLY A 720 -15.07 -16.26 11.51
CA GLY A 720 -16.24 -16.96 10.96
C GLY A 720 -16.05 -17.63 9.60
N VAL A 721 -14.85 -17.58 8.99
CA VAL A 721 -14.60 -18.23 7.69
C VAL A 721 -14.60 -19.76 7.81
N ASP A 722 -15.20 -20.43 6.83
CA ASP A 722 -15.04 -21.88 6.65
C ASP A 722 -13.68 -22.20 6.02
N TYR A 723 -12.80 -22.88 6.78
CA TYR A 723 -11.44 -23.20 6.31
C TYR A 723 -11.42 -24.00 4.99
N ARG A 724 -12.48 -24.75 4.67
CA ARG A 724 -12.56 -25.57 3.43
C ARG A 724 -12.66 -24.72 2.16
N LYS A 725 -13.09 -23.46 2.28
CA LYS A 725 -13.18 -22.50 1.18
C LYS A 725 -11.89 -21.70 0.97
N VAL A 726 -10.89 -21.92 1.82
CA VAL A 726 -9.64 -21.16 1.78
C VAL A 726 -8.75 -21.63 0.64
N ARG A 727 -8.09 -20.67 0.01
CA ARG A 727 -7.01 -20.90 -0.95
C ARG A 727 -5.74 -20.23 -0.42
N LEU A 728 -4.61 -20.90 -0.60
CA LEU A 728 -3.33 -20.45 -0.07
C LEU A 728 -2.45 -19.87 -1.18
N SER A 729 -1.54 -18.99 -0.79
CA SER A 729 -0.38 -18.60 -1.59
C SER A 729 0.83 -18.47 -0.66
N PHE A 730 1.98 -18.99 -1.08
CA PHE A 730 3.17 -19.02 -0.23
C PHE A 730 4.20 -17.96 -0.61
N GLN A 731 4.87 -17.41 0.39
CA GLN A 731 6.05 -16.56 0.20
C GLN A 731 7.25 -17.20 0.88
N GLU A 732 8.24 -17.59 0.09
CA GLU A 732 9.50 -18.12 0.56
C GLU A 732 10.57 -17.02 0.65
N TYR A 733 11.28 -16.95 1.77
CA TYR A 733 12.44 -16.07 1.93
C TYR A 733 13.53 -16.78 2.74
N PHE A 734 14.62 -17.10 2.06
CA PHE A 734 15.73 -17.85 2.65
C PHE A 734 17.06 -17.16 2.33
N GLN A 735 18.10 -17.57 3.04
CA GLN A 735 19.46 -17.23 2.71
C GLN A 735 19.84 -17.70 1.31
N LYS A 736 20.94 -17.16 0.77
CA LYS A 736 21.57 -17.70 -0.43
C LYS A 736 21.98 -19.16 -0.20
N LEU A 737 21.61 -20.04 -1.14
CA LEU A 737 21.78 -21.49 -0.97
C LEU A 737 23.16 -22.02 -1.37
N GLY A 738 23.84 -21.39 -2.34
CA GLY A 738 25.18 -21.79 -2.78
C GLY A 738 25.28 -23.28 -3.17
N LYS A 739 26.42 -23.90 -2.86
CA LYS A 739 26.70 -25.32 -3.14
C LYS A 739 26.59 -26.24 -1.91
N ASP A 740 26.38 -25.67 -0.72
CA ASP A 740 26.27 -26.46 0.51
C ASP A 740 24.91 -27.15 0.56
N ALA A 741 24.92 -28.49 0.68
CA ALA A 741 23.70 -29.29 0.70
C ALA A 741 22.77 -28.94 1.88
N LYS A 742 23.32 -28.43 2.99
CA LYS A 742 22.56 -28.07 4.19
C LYS A 742 21.70 -26.84 4.01
N ASP A 743 22.16 -25.89 3.22
CA ASP A 743 21.39 -24.68 2.95
C ASP A 743 20.17 -24.99 2.10
N TRP A 744 20.31 -25.89 1.12
CA TRP A 744 19.19 -26.46 0.36
C TRP A 744 18.23 -27.29 1.23
N GLY A 745 18.73 -27.88 2.32
CA GLY A 745 17.92 -28.61 3.30
C GLY A 745 16.84 -27.76 3.98
N LYS A 746 17.06 -26.45 4.13
CA LYS A 746 16.14 -25.52 4.81
C LYS A 746 14.82 -25.31 4.03
N PRO A 747 14.83 -24.80 2.77
CA PRO A 747 13.60 -24.66 1.99
C PRO A 747 12.98 -26.01 1.65
N PHE A 748 13.79 -27.06 1.44
CA PHE A 748 13.29 -28.41 1.21
C PHE A 748 12.46 -28.94 2.39
N ALA A 749 12.98 -28.81 3.62
CA ALA A 749 12.26 -29.22 4.83
C ALA A 749 10.98 -28.39 5.05
N ALA A 750 11.03 -27.08 4.80
CA ALA A 750 9.84 -26.21 4.87
C ALA A 750 8.74 -26.68 3.90
N LEU A 751 9.08 -26.94 2.63
CA LEU A 751 8.12 -27.41 1.66
C LEU A 751 7.53 -28.77 2.04
N LEU A 752 8.33 -29.72 2.55
CA LEU A 752 7.81 -31.00 3.08
C LEU A 752 6.75 -30.79 4.18
N GLY A 753 6.99 -29.86 5.12
CA GLY A 753 6.03 -29.54 6.18
C GLY A 753 4.74 -28.95 5.64
N SER A 754 4.86 -28.05 4.65
CA SER A 754 3.71 -27.44 3.99
C SER A 754 2.87 -28.45 3.20
N LEU A 755 3.48 -29.47 2.58
CA LEU A 755 2.79 -30.51 1.82
C LEU A 755 1.85 -31.33 2.71
N GLU A 756 2.30 -31.68 3.90
CA GLU A 756 1.49 -32.43 4.85
C GLU A 756 0.29 -31.62 5.34
N ALA A 757 0.52 -30.34 5.70
CA ALA A 757 -0.55 -29.46 6.15
C ALA A 757 -1.60 -29.19 5.05
N GLN A 758 -1.17 -28.86 3.83
CA GLN A 758 -2.08 -28.61 2.70
C GLN A 758 -2.96 -29.82 2.39
N GLU A 759 -2.38 -31.02 2.34
CA GLU A 759 -3.13 -32.27 2.11
C GLU A 759 -4.11 -32.53 3.27
N ALA A 760 -3.69 -32.33 4.51
CA ALA A 760 -4.49 -32.64 5.68
C ALA A 760 -5.75 -31.77 5.80
N PHE A 761 -5.65 -30.47 5.48
CA PHE A 761 -6.78 -29.53 5.47
C PHE A 761 -7.57 -29.53 4.16
N GLY A 762 -6.99 -30.02 3.07
CA GLY A 762 -7.59 -29.93 1.74
C GLY A 762 -7.63 -28.50 1.19
N THR A 763 -6.63 -27.70 1.53
CA THR A 763 -6.50 -26.29 1.12
C THR A 763 -5.15 -26.11 0.42
N PRO A 764 -5.08 -26.24 -0.91
CA PRO A 764 -3.81 -26.15 -1.62
C PRO A 764 -3.35 -24.70 -1.78
N ALA A 765 -2.04 -24.51 -1.85
CA ALA A 765 -1.46 -23.31 -2.43
C ALA A 765 -1.70 -23.32 -3.95
N ILE A 766 -2.27 -22.23 -4.46
CA ILE A 766 -2.57 -22.05 -5.89
C ILE A 766 -1.71 -20.96 -6.53
N GLY A 767 -0.80 -20.37 -5.76
CA GLY A 767 0.27 -19.49 -6.21
C GLY A 767 1.33 -19.35 -5.13
N GLY A 768 2.33 -18.52 -5.42
CA GLY A 768 3.39 -18.20 -4.48
C GLY A 768 4.51 -17.40 -5.14
N LYS A 769 5.51 -17.04 -4.34
CA LYS A 769 6.71 -16.35 -4.80
C LYS A 769 7.88 -16.61 -3.86
N ASP A 770 9.08 -16.68 -4.43
CA ASP A 770 10.29 -17.00 -3.69
C ASP A 770 11.38 -15.92 -3.78
N SER A 771 12.25 -15.89 -2.76
CA SER A 771 13.42 -15.02 -2.68
C SER A 771 14.56 -15.73 -1.95
N MET A 772 15.63 -16.07 -2.66
CA MET A 772 16.78 -16.82 -2.13
C MET A 772 18.01 -15.93 -1.90
N SER A 773 17.78 -14.66 -1.52
CA SER A 773 18.82 -13.61 -1.42
C SER A 773 19.01 -13.04 -0.01
N GLY A 774 18.50 -13.73 1.02
CA GLY A 774 18.46 -13.27 2.41
C GLY A 774 19.79 -13.40 3.17
N SER A 775 20.90 -12.97 2.57
CA SER A 775 22.23 -12.99 3.21
C SER A 775 22.90 -11.61 3.12
N PHE A 776 23.65 -11.24 4.15
CA PHE A 776 24.58 -10.10 4.14
C PHE A 776 25.84 -10.48 4.92
N GLN A 777 26.97 -10.57 4.22
CA GLN A 777 28.19 -11.18 4.78
C GLN A 777 27.85 -12.57 5.37
N ASP A 778 28.23 -12.82 6.63
CA ASP A 778 27.97 -14.08 7.34
C ASP A 778 26.61 -14.11 8.07
N LEU A 779 25.78 -13.07 7.91
CA LEU A 779 24.45 -12.99 8.51
C LEU A 779 23.39 -13.52 7.54
N HIS A 780 22.41 -14.25 8.09
CA HIS A 780 21.31 -14.84 7.34
C HIS A 780 19.96 -14.48 7.95
N VAL A 781 18.96 -14.29 7.07
CA VAL A 781 17.57 -14.14 7.50
C VAL A 781 17.05 -15.43 8.12
N PRO A 782 16.07 -15.37 9.03
CA PRO A 782 15.40 -16.58 9.50
C PRO A 782 14.78 -17.33 8.31
N PRO A 783 14.83 -18.67 8.27
CA PRO A 783 14.09 -19.46 7.29
C PRO A 783 12.61 -19.05 7.29
N THR A 784 12.09 -18.67 6.13
CA THR A 784 10.75 -18.06 6.04
C THR A 784 9.91 -18.72 4.98
N LEU A 785 8.76 -19.24 5.40
CA LEU A 785 7.64 -19.60 4.56
C LEU A 785 6.39 -18.96 5.18
N ILE A 786 5.84 -17.95 4.50
CA ILE A 786 4.61 -17.28 4.90
C ILE A 786 3.44 -17.94 4.18
N SER A 787 2.42 -18.34 4.95
CA SER A 787 1.16 -18.83 4.40
C SER A 787 0.16 -17.69 4.30
N PHE A 788 -0.04 -17.13 3.10
CA PHE A 788 -1.16 -16.23 2.84
C PHE A 788 -2.43 -17.03 2.57
N ALA A 789 -3.53 -16.63 3.19
CA ALA A 789 -4.80 -17.35 3.12
C ALA A 789 -5.92 -16.39 2.72
N VAL A 790 -6.70 -16.75 1.69
CA VAL A 790 -7.82 -15.95 1.17
C VAL A 790 -9.07 -16.82 1.05
N ALA A 791 -10.22 -16.27 1.43
CA ALA A 791 -11.52 -16.90 1.21
C ALA A 791 -12.65 -15.88 1.00
N PRO A 792 -13.68 -16.21 0.20
CA PRO A 792 -14.95 -15.50 0.23
C PRO A 792 -15.72 -15.81 1.53
N VAL A 793 -16.41 -14.81 2.09
CA VAL A 793 -17.22 -14.92 3.31
C VAL A 793 -18.46 -14.04 3.21
N SER A 794 -19.56 -14.45 3.86
CA SER A 794 -20.72 -13.58 3.99
C SER A 794 -20.47 -12.53 5.08
N THR A 795 -20.84 -11.28 4.82
CA THR A 795 -20.73 -10.19 5.82
C THR A 795 -21.48 -10.51 7.11
N LYS A 796 -22.54 -11.32 7.04
CA LYS A 796 -23.39 -11.71 8.17
C LYS A 796 -22.73 -12.68 9.14
N GLU A 797 -21.76 -13.46 8.66
CA GLU A 797 -21.04 -14.47 9.45
C GLU A 797 -19.81 -13.90 10.18
N VAL A 798 -19.42 -12.66 9.85
CA VAL A 798 -18.19 -12.05 10.36
C VAL A 798 -18.36 -11.54 11.80
N ILE A 799 -17.54 -12.07 12.71
CA ILE A 799 -17.36 -11.57 14.08
C ILE A 799 -16.00 -10.89 14.27
N SER A 800 -15.77 -10.27 15.43
CA SER A 800 -14.53 -9.54 15.72
C SER A 800 -13.98 -9.83 17.12
N PRO A 801 -12.70 -9.54 17.40
CA PRO A 801 -12.00 -10.10 18.56
C PRO A 801 -12.22 -9.38 19.89
N GLU A 802 -12.71 -8.14 19.90
CA GLU A 802 -12.89 -7.40 21.16
C GLU A 802 -14.02 -7.97 22.01
N LEU A 803 -13.81 -8.07 23.33
CA LEU A 803 -14.84 -8.53 24.26
C LEU A 803 -16.08 -7.64 24.18
N LYS A 804 -17.26 -8.24 24.07
CA LYS A 804 -18.51 -7.53 23.75
C LYS A 804 -19.33 -7.20 24.99
N LYS A 805 -19.34 -8.08 25.99
CA LYS A 805 -20.30 -8.00 27.09
C LYS A 805 -19.68 -8.38 28.43
N VAL A 806 -20.21 -7.80 29.50
CA VAL A 806 -19.86 -8.11 30.89
C VAL A 806 -20.69 -9.30 31.39
N GLY A 807 -20.04 -10.24 32.08
CA GLY A 807 -20.67 -11.47 32.59
C GLY A 807 -20.66 -12.63 31.59
N SER A 808 -20.08 -12.45 30.41
CA SER A 808 -19.87 -13.52 29.42
C SER A 808 -18.85 -14.54 29.92
N HIS A 809 -18.98 -15.78 29.47
CA HIS A 809 -18.03 -16.85 29.70
C HIS A 809 -16.83 -16.74 28.74
N ILE A 810 -15.65 -17.04 29.26
CA ILE A 810 -14.39 -17.10 28.51
C ILE A 810 -13.89 -18.53 28.46
N TYR A 811 -13.61 -19.00 27.26
CA TYR A 811 -13.15 -20.35 27.00
C TYR A 811 -11.84 -20.38 26.21
N LEU A 812 -11.05 -21.42 26.42
CA LEU A 812 -9.96 -21.85 25.55
C LEU A 812 -10.43 -23.04 24.72
N LEU A 813 -10.54 -22.88 23.41
CA LEU A 813 -10.64 -24.00 22.49
C LEU A 813 -9.23 -24.48 22.17
N LYS A 814 -8.82 -25.58 22.79
CA LYS A 814 -7.43 -26.02 22.83
C LYS A 814 -7.08 -26.91 21.65
N HIS A 815 -5.96 -26.62 21.01
CA HIS A 815 -5.26 -27.55 20.13
C HIS A 815 -4.19 -28.30 20.93
N GLN A 816 -4.22 -29.62 20.83
CA GLN A 816 -3.17 -30.48 21.40
C GLN A 816 -2.28 -31.00 20.26
N ALA A 817 -1.04 -30.52 20.24
CA ALA A 817 -0.03 -31.01 19.30
C ALA A 817 0.33 -32.48 19.55
N LEU A 818 0.92 -33.12 18.54
CA LEU A 818 1.48 -34.46 18.65
C LEU A 818 2.75 -34.46 19.52
N GLU A 819 3.20 -35.64 19.98
CA GLU A 819 4.41 -35.76 20.82
C GLU A 819 5.68 -35.21 20.16
N ASN A 820 5.76 -35.31 18.83
CA ASN A 820 6.85 -34.72 18.04
C ASN A 820 6.69 -33.20 17.82
N SER A 821 5.74 -32.55 18.48
CA SER A 821 5.37 -31.14 18.33
C SER A 821 4.75 -30.74 16.99
N MET A 822 4.48 -31.69 16.08
CA MET A 822 3.73 -31.38 14.85
C MET A 822 2.25 -31.06 15.17
N PRO A 823 1.59 -30.25 14.33
CA PRO A 823 0.17 -30.02 14.50
C PRO A 823 -0.64 -31.31 14.39
N ASN A 824 -1.52 -31.56 15.35
CA ASN A 824 -2.55 -32.58 15.19
C ASN A 824 -3.68 -32.05 14.28
N TYR A 825 -3.59 -32.33 12.99
CA TYR A 825 -4.52 -31.80 11.98
C TYR A 825 -5.97 -32.28 12.19
N GLU A 826 -6.20 -33.48 12.75
CA GLU A 826 -7.55 -33.97 13.02
C GLU A 826 -8.23 -33.15 14.13
N ILE A 827 -7.50 -32.85 15.21
CA ILE A 827 -7.99 -31.95 16.27
C ILE A 827 -8.22 -30.54 15.71
N CYS A 828 -7.28 -30.01 14.90
CA CYS A 828 -7.48 -28.70 14.25
C CYS A 828 -8.77 -28.68 13.44
N LYS A 829 -9.00 -29.65 12.54
CA LYS A 829 -10.21 -29.70 11.70
C LYS A 829 -11.49 -29.81 12.54
N LYS A 830 -11.47 -30.62 13.61
CA LYS A 830 -12.62 -30.75 14.51
C LYS A 830 -12.93 -29.42 15.21
N ASN A 831 -11.90 -28.76 15.74
CA ASN A 831 -12.02 -27.45 16.39
C ASN A 831 -12.48 -26.37 15.41
N PHE A 832 -11.90 -26.30 14.21
CA PHE A 832 -12.23 -25.29 13.20
C PHE A 832 -13.67 -25.43 12.72
N THR A 833 -14.12 -26.67 12.46
CA THR A 833 -15.51 -26.95 12.06
C THR A 833 -16.48 -26.55 13.17
N TRP A 834 -16.23 -26.99 14.41
CA TRP A 834 -17.09 -26.67 15.55
C TRP A 834 -17.16 -25.16 15.81
N LEU A 835 -16.02 -24.46 15.75
CA LEU A 835 -15.98 -23.01 15.98
C LEU A 835 -16.76 -22.26 14.90
N HIS A 836 -16.57 -22.59 13.61
CA HIS A 836 -17.36 -22.00 12.53
C HIS A 836 -18.87 -22.22 12.73
N GLU A 837 -19.29 -23.41 13.15
CA GLU A 837 -20.69 -23.71 13.48
C GLU A 837 -21.22 -22.87 14.67
N GLN A 838 -20.42 -22.65 15.71
CA GLN A 838 -20.85 -21.82 16.85
C GLN A 838 -20.91 -20.33 16.51
N ILE A 839 -20.00 -19.83 15.66
CA ILE A 839 -20.01 -18.45 15.18
C ILE A 839 -21.24 -18.21 14.30
N THR A 840 -21.48 -19.09 13.32
CA THR A 840 -22.65 -18.99 12.42
C THR A 840 -23.98 -19.15 13.15
N ALA A 841 -24.01 -19.92 14.24
CA ALA A 841 -25.17 -20.01 15.14
C ALA A 841 -25.35 -18.80 16.08
N GLY A 842 -24.42 -17.83 16.07
CA GLY A 842 -24.47 -16.63 16.92
C GLY A 842 -24.13 -16.87 18.40
N LYS A 843 -23.53 -18.03 18.73
CA LYS A 843 -23.20 -18.42 20.11
C LYS A 843 -21.85 -17.90 20.59
N VAL A 844 -20.92 -17.62 19.67
CA VAL A 844 -19.63 -16.99 19.97
C VAL A 844 -19.71 -15.51 19.62
N LEU A 845 -19.45 -14.65 20.60
CA LEU A 845 -19.54 -13.19 20.48
C LEU A 845 -18.26 -12.56 19.96
N SER A 846 -17.12 -13.07 20.42
CA SER A 846 -15.78 -12.63 20.03
C SER A 846 -14.80 -13.79 20.10
N CYS A 847 -13.77 -13.75 19.27
CA CYS A 847 -12.77 -14.81 19.18
C CYS A 847 -11.40 -14.25 18.77
N MET A 848 -10.31 -14.77 19.34
CA MET A 848 -8.93 -14.46 18.94
C MET A 848 -8.06 -15.72 18.96
N THR A 849 -7.12 -15.85 18.03
CA THR A 849 -6.14 -16.94 17.99
C THR A 849 -4.98 -16.71 18.96
N ILE A 850 -4.33 -17.79 19.39
CA ILE A 850 -3.10 -17.70 20.20
C ILE A 850 -1.88 -17.44 19.30
N LYS A 851 -1.03 -16.46 19.71
CA LYS A 851 0.17 -15.99 18.98
C LYS A 851 1.43 -16.09 19.85
N MET A 852 2.44 -15.25 19.61
CA MET A 852 3.76 -15.33 20.25
C MET A 852 3.74 -15.12 21.77
N GLY A 853 2.83 -14.29 22.28
CA GLY A 853 2.64 -14.03 23.70
C GLY A 853 1.72 -15.03 24.41
N GLY A 854 1.27 -16.08 23.72
CA GLY A 854 0.43 -17.12 24.30
C GLY A 854 -1.00 -16.66 24.62
N ILE A 855 -1.66 -17.40 25.50
CA ILE A 855 -3.02 -17.13 25.99
C ILE A 855 -3.09 -15.77 26.71
N ALA A 856 -2.03 -15.40 27.44
CA ALA A 856 -1.93 -14.13 28.13
C ALA A 856 -2.07 -12.93 27.19
N GLU A 857 -1.39 -12.96 26.04
CA GLU A 857 -1.51 -11.94 25.01
C GLU A 857 -2.94 -11.83 24.48
N ALA A 858 -3.55 -12.95 24.08
CA ALA A 858 -4.87 -12.95 23.46
C ALA A 858 -5.93 -12.37 24.40
N LEU A 859 -6.00 -12.87 25.64
CA LEU A 859 -6.94 -12.38 26.66
C LEU A 859 -6.78 -10.88 26.92
N THR A 860 -5.54 -10.43 27.10
CA THR A 860 -5.25 -9.01 27.35
C THR A 860 -5.66 -8.15 26.17
N LYS A 861 -5.30 -8.50 24.93
CA LYS A 861 -5.65 -7.72 23.74
C LYS A 861 -7.16 -7.67 23.48
N MET A 862 -7.89 -8.78 23.69
CA MET A 862 -9.36 -8.81 23.57
C MET A 862 -10.03 -7.85 24.57
N SER A 863 -9.42 -7.61 25.74
CA SER A 863 -9.96 -6.73 26.80
C SER A 863 -9.89 -5.24 26.48
N PHE A 864 -8.92 -4.82 25.64
CA PHE A 864 -8.58 -3.41 25.47
C PHE A 864 -9.65 -2.59 24.75
N GLY A 865 -10.21 -3.11 23.65
CA GLY A 865 -11.04 -2.33 22.73
C GLY A 865 -12.30 -1.76 23.37
N ASN A 866 -12.91 -2.49 24.31
CA ASN A 866 -14.10 -2.06 25.05
C ASN A 866 -13.82 -1.82 26.54
N GLN A 867 -12.57 -1.95 26.98
CA GLN A 867 -12.15 -1.85 28.38
C GLN A 867 -12.95 -2.76 29.32
N ILE A 868 -13.16 -4.01 28.90
CA ILE A 868 -13.87 -5.03 29.68
C ILE A 868 -12.85 -5.89 30.41
N GLY A 869 -12.94 -5.98 31.74
CA GLY A 869 -12.01 -6.80 32.52
C GLY A 869 -12.30 -8.29 32.45
N LEU A 870 -11.43 -9.06 33.07
CA LEU A 870 -11.49 -10.52 33.11
C LEU A 870 -11.34 -11.03 34.54
N GLU A 871 -12.09 -12.06 34.89
CA GLU A 871 -11.88 -12.88 36.08
C GLU A 871 -11.57 -14.29 35.60
N LEU A 872 -10.34 -14.75 35.87
CA LEU A 872 -9.74 -15.94 35.29
C LEU A 872 -9.33 -16.93 36.38
N GLN A 873 -9.35 -18.22 36.06
CA GLN A 873 -8.96 -19.31 36.94
C GLN A 873 -7.98 -20.27 36.23
N ASN A 874 -7.28 -21.09 37.01
CA ASN A 874 -6.34 -22.12 36.52
C ASN A 874 -5.22 -21.57 35.62
N ILE A 875 -4.62 -20.45 36.01
CA ILE A 875 -3.53 -19.81 35.26
C ILE A 875 -2.19 -20.43 35.69
N GLY A 876 -1.28 -20.61 34.74
CA GLY A 876 0.08 -21.09 35.00
C GLY A 876 1.05 -20.65 33.91
N GLU A 877 2.28 -21.14 33.94
CA GLU A 877 3.32 -20.81 32.95
C GLU A 877 2.93 -21.16 31.51
N ASP A 878 2.04 -22.14 31.31
CA ASP A 878 1.55 -22.53 29.98
C ASP A 878 0.77 -21.41 29.26
N PHE A 879 0.27 -20.39 29.97
CA PHE A 879 -0.38 -19.23 29.35
C PHE A 879 0.56 -18.38 28.50
N PHE A 880 1.86 -18.57 28.68
CA PHE A 880 2.93 -17.81 28.03
C PHE A 880 3.66 -18.62 26.95
N LYS A 881 3.23 -19.86 26.70
CA LYS A 881 3.78 -20.74 25.67
C LYS A 881 3.02 -20.58 24.35
N LEU A 882 3.67 -21.01 23.27
CA LEU A 882 3.04 -21.08 21.95
C LEU A 882 1.96 -22.17 21.94
N ALA A 883 0.78 -21.84 21.42
CA ALA A 883 -0.35 -22.77 21.29
C ALA A 883 -1.13 -22.55 19.98
N TYR A 884 -0.41 -22.43 18.86
CA TYR A 884 -0.99 -22.21 17.53
C TYR A 884 -2.06 -23.23 17.18
N GLY A 885 -3.16 -22.77 16.58
CA GLY A 885 -4.36 -23.58 16.32
C GLY A 885 -5.37 -23.59 17.48
N SER A 886 -5.04 -22.97 18.62
CA SER A 886 -5.97 -22.73 19.74
C SER A 886 -6.61 -21.35 19.65
N PHE A 887 -7.74 -21.18 20.35
CA PHE A 887 -8.54 -19.95 20.33
C PHE A 887 -9.04 -19.56 21.72
N ILE A 888 -9.18 -18.26 21.96
CA ILE A 888 -9.96 -17.70 23.06
C ILE A 888 -11.32 -17.28 22.53
N LEU A 889 -12.39 -17.71 23.21
CA LEU A 889 -13.78 -17.44 22.82
C LEU A 889 -14.51 -16.71 23.95
N GLU A 890 -15.37 -15.76 23.58
CA GLU A 890 -16.40 -15.20 24.45
C GLU A 890 -17.77 -15.75 24.07
N SER A 891 -18.56 -16.20 25.05
CA SER A 891 -19.96 -16.60 24.84
C SER A 891 -20.86 -16.15 25.99
N GLU A 892 -22.10 -15.79 25.69
CA GLU A 892 -23.11 -15.54 26.73
C GLU A 892 -23.66 -16.84 27.32
N GLU A 893 -23.65 -17.91 26.52
CA GLU A 893 -24.20 -19.20 26.90
C GLU A 893 -23.08 -20.11 27.41
N THR A 894 -23.45 -21.12 28.19
CA THR A 894 -22.50 -22.18 28.52
C THR A 894 -22.30 -23.08 27.30
N LEU A 895 -21.06 -23.19 26.86
CA LEU A 895 -20.67 -24.06 25.75
C LEU A 895 -20.02 -25.34 26.28
N GLU A 896 -20.33 -26.47 25.63
CA GLU A 896 -19.73 -27.77 25.94
C GLU A 896 -19.13 -28.39 24.67
N PHE A 897 -17.85 -28.73 24.74
CA PHE A 897 -17.13 -29.44 23.68
C PHE A 897 -15.86 -30.07 24.28
N GLU A 898 -15.44 -31.23 23.78
CA GLU A 898 -14.36 -32.03 24.40
C GLU A 898 -13.01 -31.29 24.51
N ASN A 899 -12.72 -30.39 23.58
CA ASN A 899 -11.46 -29.62 23.53
C ASN A 899 -11.63 -28.21 24.11
N LEU A 900 -12.73 -27.94 24.80
CA LEU A 900 -13.07 -26.63 25.34
C LEU A 900 -12.81 -26.58 26.84
N GLU A 901 -11.95 -25.65 27.26
CA GLU A 901 -11.60 -25.42 28.66
C GLU A 901 -12.21 -24.09 29.13
N TYR A 902 -12.95 -24.10 30.25
CA TYR A 902 -13.50 -22.88 30.83
C TYR A 902 -12.44 -22.11 31.63
N LEU A 903 -12.13 -20.89 31.19
CA LEU A 903 -11.10 -20.05 31.79
C LEU A 903 -11.65 -19.03 32.79
N GLY A 904 -12.91 -18.65 32.70
CA GLY A 904 -13.50 -17.65 33.58
C GLY A 904 -14.57 -16.81 32.91
N LYS A 905 -14.70 -15.54 33.33
CA LYS A 905 -15.76 -14.64 32.86
C LYS A 905 -15.28 -13.20 32.67
N THR A 906 -16.02 -12.43 31.89
CA THR A 906 -15.80 -10.99 31.76
C THR A 906 -16.39 -10.22 32.94
N ILE A 907 -15.76 -9.12 33.34
CA ILE A 907 -16.17 -8.27 34.47
C ILE A 907 -16.15 -6.79 34.09
N GLN A 908 -16.96 -5.98 34.79
CA GLN A 908 -17.11 -4.54 34.51
C GLN A 908 -15.84 -3.73 34.83
N LYS A 909 -15.08 -4.14 35.84
CA LYS A 909 -13.88 -3.42 36.28
C LYS A 909 -12.75 -3.72 35.31
N TYR A 910 -12.11 -2.70 34.74
CA TYR A 910 -11.04 -2.87 33.74
C TYR A 910 -9.72 -3.35 34.38
N GLN A 911 -9.72 -4.62 34.78
CA GLN A 911 -8.65 -5.33 35.46
C GLN A 911 -8.71 -6.82 35.08
N ILE A 912 -7.58 -7.50 35.24
CA ILE A 912 -7.51 -8.96 35.12
C ILE A 912 -7.34 -9.53 36.52
N HIS A 913 -8.35 -10.26 36.99
CA HIS A 913 -8.38 -10.91 38.30
C HIS A 913 -8.01 -12.38 38.11
N ILE A 914 -6.97 -12.82 38.79
CA ILE A 914 -6.50 -14.21 38.77
C ILE A 914 -6.93 -14.86 40.07
N LEU A 915 -7.83 -15.84 39.99
CA LEU A 915 -8.35 -16.60 41.11
C LEU A 915 -7.59 -17.92 41.25
N GLU A 916 -6.68 -18.02 42.21
CA GLU A 916 -6.05 -19.28 42.60
C GLU A 916 -6.44 -19.68 44.03
N LYS A 917 -6.25 -20.96 44.36
CA LYS A 917 -6.62 -21.51 45.68
C LYS A 917 -5.81 -20.92 46.84
N GLU A 918 -4.61 -20.39 46.58
CA GLU A 918 -3.68 -19.91 47.63
C GLU A 918 -3.23 -18.44 47.44
N THR A 919 -3.30 -17.86 46.23
CA THR A 919 -2.95 -16.46 45.95
C THR A 919 -3.87 -15.83 44.89
N SER A 920 -4.49 -14.68 45.21
CA SER A 920 -5.22 -13.87 44.22
C SER A 920 -4.34 -12.74 43.71
N ALA A 921 -4.20 -12.60 42.38
CA ALA A 921 -3.49 -11.47 41.76
C ALA A 921 -4.46 -10.57 40.99
N ILE A 922 -4.21 -9.26 41.03
CA ILE A 922 -4.98 -8.27 40.27
C ILE A 922 -4.01 -7.49 39.40
N LEU A 923 -4.18 -7.60 38.09
CA LEU A 923 -3.43 -6.83 37.11
C LEU A 923 -4.27 -5.63 36.66
N ALA A 924 -3.65 -4.46 36.70
CA ALA A 924 -4.25 -3.23 36.19
C ALA A 924 -4.18 -3.24 34.65
N ALA A 925 -5.32 -3.42 33.98
CA ALA A 925 -5.35 -3.59 32.52
C ALA A 925 -4.94 -2.30 31.79
N ASP A 926 -5.25 -1.14 32.35
CA ASP A 926 -4.79 0.17 31.90
C ASP A 926 -3.25 0.30 31.91
N LYS A 927 -2.59 -0.22 32.96
CA LYS A 927 -1.11 -0.26 33.00
C LYS A 927 -0.54 -1.15 31.91
N LEU A 928 -1.15 -2.33 31.68
CA LEU A 928 -0.71 -3.25 30.62
C LEU A 928 -0.92 -2.65 29.23
N GLU A 929 -2.05 -1.97 28.99
CA GLU A 929 -2.33 -1.23 27.75
C GLU A 929 -1.26 -0.16 27.50
N GLN A 930 -0.88 0.61 28.52
CA GLN A 930 0.19 1.61 28.42
C GLN A 930 1.56 1.01 28.15
N GLU A 931 1.91 -0.08 28.83
CA GLU A 931 3.17 -0.80 28.58
C GLU A 931 3.22 -1.34 27.15
N TRP A 932 2.11 -1.91 26.67
CA TRP A 932 1.95 -2.39 25.29
C TRP A 932 2.10 -1.28 24.25
N LEU A 933 1.51 -0.10 24.46
CA LEU A 933 1.58 1.04 23.55
C LEU A 933 2.97 1.70 23.48
N ASN A 934 3.68 1.76 24.61
CA ASN A 934 4.86 2.63 24.75
C ASN A 934 6.16 2.04 24.19
N VAL A 935 6.24 0.74 23.91
CA VAL A 935 7.47 0.10 23.39
C VAL A 935 7.90 0.69 22.06
N LEU A 936 7.01 0.74 21.07
CA LEU A 936 7.32 1.19 19.71
C LEU A 936 7.03 2.68 19.47
N ALA A 937 6.45 3.40 20.45
CA ALA A 937 6.17 4.82 20.37
C ALA A 937 7.36 5.74 20.03
N PRO A 938 8.63 5.41 20.36
CA PRO A 938 9.81 6.16 19.88
C PRO A 938 10.08 6.05 18.37
N VAL A 939 9.52 5.04 17.71
CA VAL A 939 9.66 4.78 16.26
C VAL A 939 8.37 5.20 15.54
N PHE A 940 7.23 4.72 16.04
CA PHE A 940 5.90 4.97 15.50
C PHE A 940 5.00 5.61 16.56
N PRO A 941 4.95 6.95 16.65
CA PRO A 941 4.16 7.63 17.66
C PRO A 941 2.65 7.42 17.45
N TYR A 942 1.92 7.28 18.57
CA TYR A 942 0.46 7.09 18.60
C TYR A 942 -0.29 8.21 19.35
N GLU A 943 0.40 9.22 19.88
CA GLU A 943 -0.19 10.36 20.58
C GLU A 943 0.68 11.63 20.51
N TYR A 944 0.14 12.78 20.95
CA TYR A 944 0.89 14.02 21.10
C TYR A 944 1.64 14.04 22.44
N LYS A 945 2.98 14.15 22.42
CA LYS A 945 3.82 14.05 23.63
C LYS A 945 3.81 15.30 24.54
N GLU A 946 3.31 16.45 24.07
CA GLU A 946 3.62 17.76 24.70
C GLU A 946 2.42 18.71 24.81
N GLU A 947 1.19 18.21 24.69
CA GLU A 947 -0.02 19.06 24.65
C GLU A 947 -0.83 18.97 25.94
N LYS A 948 -1.13 20.14 26.52
CA LYS A 948 -2.19 20.20 27.54
C LYS A 948 -3.51 19.83 26.87
N LYS A 949 -4.21 18.85 27.44
CA LYS A 949 -5.58 18.52 27.01
C LYS A 949 -6.49 19.72 27.29
N GLU A 950 -7.14 20.18 26.23
CA GLU A 950 -8.08 21.29 26.25
C GLU A 950 -9.47 20.80 25.85
N ILE A 951 -10.48 21.42 26.46
CA ILE A 951 -11.88 21.27 26.09
C ILE A 951 -12.34 22.58 25.49
N TYR A 952 -12.89 22.52 24.28
CA TYR A 952 -13.40 23.67 23.56
C TYR A 952 -14.91 23.77 23.72
N THR A 953 -15.38 24.98 23.98
CA THR A 953 -16.81 25.32 23.98
C THR A 953 -17.01 26.44 22.98
N LEU A 954 -17.77 26.16 21.92
CA LEU A 954 -18.16 27.15 20.92
C LEU A 954 -19.66 27.40 21.04
N ASP A 955 -20.09 28.61 20.70
CA ASP A 955 -21.52 28.92 20.58
C ASP A 955 -22.13 28.06 19.46
N THR A 956 -23.25 27.41 19.77
CA THR A 956 -23.99 26.60 18.81
C THR A 956 -25.00 27.45 18.05
N TYR A 957 -25.27 27.11 16.79
CA TYR A 957 -26.25 27.80 15.98
C TYR A 957 -27.40 26.87 15.57
N VAL A 958 -28.62 27.17 16.02
CA VAL A 958 -29.82 26.42 15.66
C VAL A 958 -30.62 27.22 14.63
N ASN A 959 -30.72 26.68 13.42
CA ASN A 959 -31.66 27.13 12.41
C ASN A 959 -32.92 26.25 12.42
N THR A 960 -34.07 26.90 12.25
CA THR A 960 -35.39 26.24 12.10
C THR A 960 -35.98 26.43 10.70
N GLU A 961 -35.34 27.23 9.85
CA GLU A 961 -35.77 27.44 8.46
C GLU A 961 -35.55 26.18 7.63
N ILE A 962 -36.54 25.87 6.79
CA ILE A 962 -36.46 24.76 5.84
C ILE A 962 -35.86 25.27 4.53
N TYR A 963 -34.72 24.69 4.15
CA TYR A 963 -34.05 25.04 2.91
C TYR A 963 -34.69 24.32 1.71
N HIS A 964 -34.99 25.09 0.67
CA HIS A 964 -35.49 24.57 -0.59
C HIS A 964 -34.93 25.36 -1.78
N SER A 965 -34.64 24.67 -2.87
CA SER A 965 -34.33 25.30 -4.15
C SER A 965 -35.56 25.95 -4.76
N LYS A 966 -35.38 27.05 -5.50
CA LYS A 966 -36.45 27.64 -6.32
C LYS A 966 -36.95 26.67 -7.39
N ASP A 967 -36.05 25.89 -7.97
CA ASP A 967 -36.35 24.94 -9.03
C ASP A 967 -36.42 23.51 -8.47
N ARG A 968 -37.61 22.93 -8.49
CA ARG A 968 -37.85 21.57 -8.02
C ARG A 968 -37.52 20.54 -9.10
N ILE A 969 -36.67 19.59 -8.75
CA ILE A 969 -36.15 18.56 -9.65
C ILE A 969 -36.24 17.20 -8.95
N ALA A 970 -36.98 16.27 -9.57
CA ALA A 970 -37.23 14.95 -8.99
C ALA A 970 -35.96 14.09 -8.84
N LYS A 971 -35.02 14.20 -9.78
CA LYS A 971 -33.73 13.49 -9.77
C LYS A 971 -32.60 14.48 -10.08
N PRO A 972 -32.00 15.12 -9.06
CA PRO A 972 -30.93 16.09 -9.26
C PRO A 972 -29.71 15.45 -9.92
N ARG A 973 -29.11 16.14 -10.89
CA ARG A 973 -27.85 15.72 -11.51
C ARG A 973 -26.67 16.20 -10.67
N VAL A 974 -25.73 15.29 -10.40
CA VAL A 974 -24.53 15.56 -9.61
C VAL A 974 -23.30 15.44 -10.49
N LEU A 975 -22.55 16.52 -10.64
CA LEU A 975 -21.23 16.49 -11.26
C LEU A 975 -20.20 16.08 -10.20
N VAL A 976 -19.62 14.90 -10.35
CA VAL A 976 -18.53 14.40 -9.51
C VAL A 976 -17.22 14.58 -10.27
N MET A 977 -16.34 15.47 -9.79
CA MET A 977 -15.07 15.73 -10.47
C MET A 977 -14.01 14.71 -10.06
N ALA A 978 -13.37 14.06 -11.03
CA ALA A 978 -12.18 13.23 -10.83
C ALA A 978 -10.96 13.92 -11.45
N PHE A 979 -10.03 14.36 -10.61
CA PHE A 979 -8.76 14.94 -11.03
C PHE A 979 -7.67 13.85 -10.99
N PRO A 980 -6.52 14.05 -11.66
CA PRO A 980 -5.36 13.16 -11.49
C PRO A 980 -5.03 13.00 -10.00
N GLY A 981 -5.10 11.76 -9.47
CA GLY A 981 -4.89 11.44 -8.06
C GLY A 981 -6.14 11.45 -7.15
N THR A 982 -7.31 11.85 -7.65
CA THR A 982 -8.59 11.62 -6.94
C THR A 982 -8.87 10.11 -6.85
N ASN A 983 -9.40 9.65 -5.71
CA ASN A 983 -9.67 8.22 -5.49
C ASN A 983 -10.97 7.90 -4.72
N CYS A 984 -11.74 8.91 -4.29
CA CYS A 984 -13.01 8.74 -3.58
C CYS A 984 -14.25 9.02 -4.47
N GLU A 985 -14.07 9.16 -5.77
CA GLU A 985 -15.14 9.49 -6.74
C GLU A 985 -16.22 8.42 -6.81
N TYR A 986 -15.85 7.13 -6.72
CA TYR A 986 -16.81 6.02 -6.74
C TYR A 986 -17.64 5.96 -5.45
N ASP A 987 -17.01 6.14 -4.29
CA ASP A 987 -17.69 6.19 -2.99
C ASP A 987 -18.72 7.33 -2.97
N SER A 988 -18.30 8.51 -3.43
CA SER A 988 -19.14 9.71 -3.52
C SER A 988 -20.32 9.50 -4.49
N ALA A 989 -20.04 9.00 -5.69
CA ALA A 989 -21.08 8.72 -6.68
C ALA A 989 -22.08 7.69 -6.16
N LYS A 990 -21.61 6.63 -5.50
CA LYS A 990 -22.48 5.62 -4.90
C LYS A 990 -23.38 6.22 -3.81
N ALA A 991 -22.84 7.04 -2.91
CA ALA A 991 -23.62 7.69 -1.86
C ALA A 991 -24.72 8.62 -2.42
N PHE A 992 -24.44 9.37 -3.49
CA PHE A 992 -25.47 10.18 -4.17
C PHE A 992 -26.52 9.34 -4.89
N ARG A 993 -26.13 8.22 -5.51
CA ARG A 993 -27.06 7.28 -6.15
C ARG A 993 -28.01 6.67 -5.13
N ASP A 994 -27.49 6.24 -3.99
CA ASP A 994 -28.27 5.69 -2.87
C ASP A 994 -29.23 6.75 -2.29
N ALA A 995 -28.87 8.04 -2.33
CA ALA A 995 -29.74 9.17 -1.97
C ALA A 995 -30.80 9.52 -3.05
N GLY A 996 -30.76 8.87 -4.22
CA GLY A 996 -31.70 9.07 -5.33
C GLY A 996 -31.34 10.20 -6.30
N ALA A 997 -30.06 10.55 -6.42
CA ALA A 997 -29.54 11.49 -7.41
C ALA A 997 -29.05 10.77 -8.69
N ASP A 998 -28.63 11.55 -9.70
CA ASP A 998 -27.97 11.06 -10.91
C ASP A 998 -26.51 11.53 -10.97
N PRO A 999 -25.55 10.76 -10.42
CA PRO A 999 -24.15 11.14 -10.40
C PRO A 999 -23.45 10.83 -11.72
N HIS A 1000 -22.70 11.80 -12.22
CA HIS A 1000 -21.85 11.68 -13.40
C HIS A 1000 -20.40 12.03 -13.01
N ILE A 1001 -19.48 11.08 -13.21
CA ILE A 1001 -18.06 11.28 -12.93
C ILE A 1001 -17.41 11.88 -14.19
N LEU A 1002 -16.83 13.07 -14.06
CA LEU A 1002 -16.07 13.72 -15.12
C LEU A 1002 -14.58 13.70 -14.78
N VAL A 1003 -13.78 13.09 -15.66
CA VAL A 1003 -12.31 13.08 -15.55
C VAL A 1003 -11.74 14.37 -16.12
N PHE A 1004 -10.97 15.10 -15.32
CA PHE A 1004 -10.22 16.25 -15.79
C PHE A 1004 -8.90 15.78 -16.43
N ARG A 1005 -8.75 16.03 -17.73
CA ARG A 1005 -7.60 15.60 -18.52
C ARG A 1005 -6.59 16.73 -18.69
N ASN A 1006 -5.32 16.45 -18.45
CA ASN A 1006 -4.24 17.43 -18.47
C ASN A 1006 -2.94 16.98 -19.15
N LEU A 1007 -2.91 15.80 -19.79
CA LEU A 1007 -1.70 15.31 -20.48
C LEU A 1007 -1.23 16.22 -21.63
N LYS A 1008 -2.14 16.97 -22.26
CA LYS A 1008 -1.85 17.87 -23.39
C LYS A 1008 -2.67 19.15 -23.23
N PRO A 1009 -2.22 20.32 -23.73
CA PRO A 1009 -3.01 21.55 -23.59
C PRO A 1009 -4.39 21.50 -24.25
N SER A 1010 -4.53 20.77 -25.36
CA SER A 1010 -5.85 20.52 -25.95
C SER A 1010 -6.79 19.72 -25.03
N TYR A 1011 -6.25 18.85 -24.18
CA TYR A 1011 -7.03 18.10 -23.18
C TYR A 1011 -7.49 19.00 -22.03
N ILE A 1012 -6.65 19.93 -21.60
CA ILE A 1012 -7.01 20.93 -20.58
C ILE A 1012 -8.18 21.76 -21.09
N GLU A 1013 -8.07 22.29 -22.31
CA GLU A 1013 -9.11 23.12 -22.92
C GLU A 1013 -10.44 22.37 -23.07
N THR A 1014 -10.41 21.13 -23.58
CA THR A 1014 -11.62 20.30 -23.69
C THR A 1014 -12.20 19.90 -22.34
N SER A 1015 -11.37 19.70 -21.31
CA SER A 1015 -11.83 19.39 -19.95
C SER A 1015 -12.50 20.60 -19.29
N ILE A 1016 -11.97 21.81 -19.50
CA ILE A 1016 -12.60 23.06 -19.04
C ILE A 1016 -13.97 23.22 -19.69
N GLU A 1017 -14.07 23.05 -21.01
CA GLU A 1017 -15.36 23.16 -21.71
C GLU A 1017 -16.34 22.09 -21.25
N ALA A 1018 -15.91 20.83 -21.12
CA ALA A 1018 -16.75 19.74 -20.60
C ALA A 1018 -17.27 20.04 -19.19
N MET A 1019 -16.40 20.53 -18.29
CA MET A 1019 -16.80 20.92 -16.93
C MET A 1019 -17.84 22.04 -16.95
N ILE A 1020 -17.67 23.07 -17.80
CA ILE A 1020 -18.64 24.17 -17.94
C ILE A 1020 -20.00 23.63 -18.42
N GLN A 1021 -20.01 22.75 -19.43
CA GLN A 1021 -21.25 22.18 -19.96
C GLN A 1021 -21.97 21.28 -18.96
N GLU A 1022 -21.23 20.49 -18.19
CA GLU A 1022 -21.78 19.67 -17.11
C GLU A 1022 -22.32 20.54 -15.97
N LEU A 1023 -21.58 21.58 -15.56
CA LEU A 1023 -22.04 22.52 -14.54
C LEU A 1023 -23.39 23.11 -14.92
N LYS A 1024 -23.57 23.60 -16.16
CA LYS A 1024 -24.84 24.18 -16.67
C LYS A 1024 -26.07 23.27 -16.48
N GLN A 1025 -25.87 21.95 -16.42
CA GLN A 1025 -26.94 20.96 -16.28
C GLN A 1025 -27.07 20.42 -14.86
N ALA A 1026 -25.97 20.39 -14.10
CA ALA A 1026 -25.93 19.88 -12.74
C ALA A 1026 -26.63 20.80 -11.73
N GLN A 1027 -27.11 20.20 -10.64
CA GLN A 1027 -27.63 20.87 -9.44
C GLN A 1027 -26.63 20.81 -8.29
N ILE A 1028 -25.75 19.81 -8.32
CA ILE A 1028 -24.76 19.58 -7.27
C ILE A 1028 -23.39 19.41 -7.92
N LEU A 1029 -22.39 20.10 -7.38
CA LEU A 1029 -20.97 19.86 -7.65
C LEU A 1029 -20.36 19.12 -6.45
N MET A 1030 -19.80 17.95 -6.70
CA MET A 1030 -19.07 17.15 -5.71
C MET A 1030 -17.59 17.15 -6.04
N LEU A 1031 -16.77 17.56 -5.06
CA LEU A 1031 -15.32 17.44 -5.06
C LEU A 1031 -14.93 16.31 -4.07
N PRO A 1032 -14.56 15.12 -4.57
CA PRO A 1032 -14.21 13.98 -3.73
C PRO A 1032 -12.87 14.11 -3.01
N GLY A 1033 -12.63 13.20 -2.07
CA GLY A 1033 -11.31 12.98 -1.47
C GLY A 1033 -10.31 12.31 -2.42
N GLY A 1034 -9.04 12.32 -2.02
CA GLY A 1034 -7.92 11.73 -2.75
C GLY A 1034 -6.63 12.50 -2.54
N PHE A 1035 -5.70 12.36 -3.48
CA PHE A 1035 -4.37 12.96 -3.48
C PHE A 1035 -4.16 13.67 -4.82
N SER A 1036 -4.93 14.74 -5.10
CA SER A 1036 -4.83 15.42 -6.39
C SER A 1036 -3.39 15.84 -6.70
N ALA A 1037 -2.85 15.42 -7.84
CA ALA A 1037 -1.43 15.58 -8.20
C ALA A 1037 -0.44 15.08 -7.12
N GLY A 1038 -0.80 14.02 -6.39
CA GLY A 1038 0.01 13.49 -5.28
C GLY A 1038 0.18 14.45 -4.10
N ASP A 1039 -0.69 15.46 -3.98
CA ASP A 1039 -0.59 16.58 -3.03
C ASP A 1039 0.65 17.47 -3.20
N GLU A 1040 1.25 17.45 -4.39
CA GLU A 1040 2.39 18.27 -4.80
C GLU A 1040 2.00 19.35 -5.84
N PRO A 1041 2.79 20.44 -6.00
CA PRO A 1041 3.87 20.92 -5.14
C PRO A 1041 3.37 21.51 -3.80
N ASP A 1042 3.82 20.95 -2.68
CA ASP A 1042 3.43 21.25 -1.28
C ASP A 1042 2.00 21.84 -1.11
N GLY A 1043 1.05 20.96 -0.81
CA GLY A 1043 -0.26 21.32 -0.29
C GLY A 1043 -1.39 20.58 -1.00
N SER A 1044 -2.10 19.74 -0.26
CA SER A 1044 -3.20 18.93 -0.80
C SER A 1044 -4.32 19.80 -1.41
N GLY A 1045 -4.89 19.38 -2.55
CA GLY A 1045 -6.02 20.06 -3.21
C GLY A 1045 -5.65 21.30 -4.04
N LYS A 1046 -4.35 21.62 -4.17
CA LYS A 1046 -3.86 22.77 -4.93
C LYS A 1046 -4.16 22.71 -6.43
N PHE A 1047 -3.95 21.53 -7.04
CA PHE A 1047 -4.29 21.32 -8.45
C PHE A 1047 -5.76 21.66 -8.75
N ILE A 1048 -6.66 21.17 -7.90
CA ILE A 1048 -8.10 21.45 -7.99
C ILE A 1048 -8.35 22.95 -7.83
N ALA A 1049 -7.78 23.58 -6.80
CA ALA A 1049 -7.94 25.01 -6.57
C ALA A 1049 -7.49 25.87 -7.76
N THR A 1050 -6.40 25.49 -8.45
CA THR A 1050 -5.92 26.16 -9.67
C THR A 1050 -6.92 26.02 -10.82
N VAL A 1051 -7.49 24.82 -11.03
CA VAL A 1051 -8.55 24.62 -12.05
C VAL A 1051 -9.78 25.47 -11.74
N LEU A 1052 -10.24 25.49 -10.48
CA LEU A 1052 -11.40 26.29 -10.07
C LEU A 1052 -11.19 27.80 -10.26
N GLN A 1053 -9.94 28.26 -10.25
CA GLN A 1053 -9.57 29.66 -10.47
C GLN A 1053 -9.44 30.04 -11.95
N ASN A 1054 -9.66 29.11 -12.89
CA ASN A 1054 -9.76 29.49 -14.30
C ASN A 1054 -10.93 30.48 -14.49
N PRO A 1055 -10.74 31.65 -15.14
CA PRO A 1055 -11.78 32.68 -15.22
C PRO A 1055 -13.12 32.22 -15.79
N ARG A 1056 -13.13 31.24 -16.71
CA ARG A 1056 -14.36 30.69 -17.29
C ARG A 1056 -15.08 29.76 -16.32
N ILE A 1057 -14.34 28.95 -15.58
CA ILE A 1057 -14.87 28.06 -14.55
C ILE A 1057 -15.39 28.89 -13.38
N MET A 1058 -14.65 29.92 -12.93
CA MET A 1058 -15.11 30.84 -11.89
C MET A 1058 -16.47 31.47 -12.24
N ALA A 1059 -16.60 31.96 -13.48
CA ALA A 1059 -17.85 32.56 -13.95
C ALA A 1059 -19.01 31.54 -13.95
N GLU A 1060 -18.76 30.31 -14.41
CA GLU A 1060 -19.80 29.27 -14.42
C GLU A 1060 -20.14 28.77 -13.01
N ILE A 1061 -19.19 28.69 -12.07
CA ILE A 1061 -19.47 28.36 -10.67
C ILE A 1061 -20.34 29.45 -10.03
N GLN A 1062 -20.09 30.73 -10.34
CA GLN A 1062 -20.97 31.80 -9.89
C GLN A 1062 -22.38 31.64 -10.46
N ASN A 1063 -22.52 31.39 -11.78
CA ASN A 1063 -23.82 31.12 -12.40
C ASN A 1063 -24.52 29.91 -11.76
N PHE A 1064 -23.77 28.85 -11.45
CA PHE A 1064 -24.25 27.64 -10.77
C PHE A 1064 -24.80 27.95 -9.38
N LEU A 1065 -24.09 28.76 -8.59
CA LEU A 1065 -24.57 29.21 -7.28
C LEU A 1065 -25.77 30.17 -7.39
N ASP A 1066 -25.81 31.04 -8.41
CA ASP A 1066 -26.91 31.99 -8.61
C ASP A 1066 -28.25 31.27 -8.93
N ARG A 1067 -28.18 30.07 -9.52
CA ARG A 1067 -29.33 29.15 -9.73
C ARG A 1067 -29.50 28.10 -8.63
N ASP A 1068 -29.15 28.48 -7.40
CA ASP A 1068 -29.33 27.67 -6.20
C ASP A 1068 -28.56 26.32 -6.21
N GLY A 1069 -27.46 26.21 -6.95
CA GLY A 1069 -26.60 25.03 -6.93
C GLY A 1069 -25.94 24.78 -5.56
N LEU A 1070 -25.69 23.51 -5.24
CA LEU A 1070 -25.00 23.12 -4.01
C LEU A 1070 -23.59 22.58 -4.32
N ILE A 1071 -22.63 22.85 -3.43
CA ILE A 1071 -21.25 22.35 -3.56
C ILE A 1071 -20.88 21.56 -2.30
N LEU A 1072 -20.33 20.36 -2.49
CA LEU A 1072 -19.81 19.52 -1.41
C LEU A 1072 -18.33 19.20 -1.67
N GLY A 1073 -17.49 19.40 -0.67
CA GLY A 1073 -16.08 18.98 -0.68
C GLY A 1073 -15.76 18.12 0.54
N ILE A 1074 -15.21 16.93 0.31
CA ILE A 1074 -14.79 16.02 1.38
C ILE A 1074 -13.30 15.74 1.27
N CYS A 1075 -12.57 15.83 2.39
CA CYS A 1075 -11.12 15.65 2.47
C CYS A 1075 -10.37 16.53 1.45
N ASN A 1076 -9.89 15.96 0.33
CA ASN A 1076 -9.21 16.71 -0.74
C ASN A 1076 -10.09 17.75 -1.42
N GLY A 1077 -11.39 17.46 -1.56
CA GLY A 1077 -12.36 18.47 -1.97
C GLY A 1077 -12.49 19.62 -0.97
N PHE A 1078 -12.46 19.35 0.34
CA PHE A 1078 -12.50 20.41 1.36
C PHE A 1078 -11.24 21.28 1.31
N GLN A 1079 -10.07 20.66 1.15
CA GLN A 1079 -8.80 21.37 0.96
C GLN A 1079 -8.86 22.30 -0.26
N ALA A 1080 -9.39 21.82 -1.39
CA ALA A 1080 -9.59 22.64 -2.58
C ALA A 1080 -10.58 23.80 -2.39
N LEU A 1081 -11.69 23.58 -1.66
CA LEU A 1081 -12.66 24.63 -1.36
C LEU A 1081 -12.05 25.75 -0.49
N ILE A 1082 -11.24 25.37 0.50
CA ILE A 1082 -10.53 26.33 1.35
C ILE A 1082 -9.47 27.10 0.56
N LYS A 1083 -8.59 26.39 -0.17
CA LYS A 1083 -7.48 27.00 -0.92
C LYS A 1083 -7.95 27.84 -2.12
N SER A 1084 -9.18 27.66 -2.58
CA SER A 1084 -9.78 28.48 -3.66
C SER A 1084 -10.54 29.71 -3.16
N GLY A 1085 -10.83 29.79 -1.85
CA GLY A 1085 -11.62 30.86 -1.22
C GLY A 1085 -13.14 30.60 -1.19
N LEU A 1086 -13.64 29.57 -1.89
CA LEU A 1086 -15.06 29.18 -1.82
C LEU A 1086 -15.49 28.92 -0.37
N LEU A 1087 -14.61 28.34 0.43
CA LEU A 1087 -14.74 28.34 1.88
C LEU A 1087 -13.62 29.17 2.51
N PRO A 1088 -13.90 29.94 3.58
CA PRO A 1088 -15.22 30.17 4.18
C PRO A 1088 -16.04 31.28 3.49
N TYR A 1089 -15.56 31.89 2.40
CA TYR A 1089 -16.08 33.17 1.93
C TYR A 1089 -17.27 33.08 0.96
N GLY A 1090 -17.51 31.91 0.36
CA GLY A 1090 -18.55 31.72 -0.67
C GLY A 1090 -18.15 32.27 -2.04
N LYS A 1091 -16.88 32.65 -2.25
CA LYS A 1091 -16.42 33.29 -3.49
C LYS A 1091 -14.97 32.89 -3.80
N LEU A 1092 -14.70 32.59 -5.07
CA LEU A 1092 -13.35 32.25 -5.55
C LEU A 1092 -12.41 33.45 -5.53
N GLY A 1093 -11.11 33.20 -5.31
CA GLY A 1093 -10.03 34.18 -5.46
C GLY A 1093 -9.91 35.19 -4.31
N THR A 1094 -10.40 34.84 -3.11
CA THR A 1094 -10.41 35.73 -1.92
C THR A 1094 -9.39 35.33 -0.84
N VAL A 1095 -8.49 34.38 -1.13
CA VAL A 1095 -7.50 33.89 -0.16
C VAL A 1095 -6.42 34.94 0.10
N THR A 1096 -6.09 35.13 1.38
CA THR A 1096 -5.04 36.02 1.86
C THR A 1096 -4.12 35.28 2.84
N GLU A 1097 -3.04 35.91 3.30
CA GLU A 1097 -2.14 35.32 4.31
C GLU A 1097 -2.83 34.99 5.65
N ASN A 1098 -3.97 35.63 5.93
CA ASN A 1098 -4.73 35.44 7.17
C ASN A 1098 -5.93 34.49 7.02
N SER A 1099 -6.17 33.99 5.81
CA SER A 1099 -7.28 33.08 5.55
C SER A 1099 -7.09 31.74 6.27
N PRO A 1100 -8.18 31.04 6.62
CA PRO A 1100 -8.09 29.67 7.10
C PRO A 1100 -7.42 28.76 6.07
N THR A 1101 -6.77 27.70 6.52
CA THR A 1101 -6.23 26.66 5.65
C THR A 1101 -6.34 25.25 6.25
N LEU A 1102 -6.11 24.24 5.42
CA LEU A 1102 -5.86 22.86 5.81
C LEU A 1102 -4.39 22.54 5.52
N THR A 1103 -3.71 21.97 6.51
CA THR A 1103 -2.27 21.69 6.48
C THR A 1103 -1.94 20.36 7.18
N PHE A 1104 -0.65 19.99 7.21
CA PHE A 1104 -0.15 18.78 7.86
C PHE A 1104 -0.76 18.56 9.23
N ASN A 1105 -1.19 17.32 9.47
CA ASN A 1105 -1.56 16.83 10.79
C ASN A 1105 -0.43 17.16 11.76
N LYS A 1106 -0.77 17.48 13.00
CA LYS A 1106 0.20 17.86 14.01
C LYS A 1106 1.29 16.80 14.28
N MET A 1107 0.98 15.53 14.05
CA MET A 1107 1.92 14.41 14.19
C MET A 1107 2.91 14.30 13.00
N GLY A 1108 2.66 14.99 11.88
CA GLY A 1108 3.51 14.94 10.70
C GLY A 1108 3.44 13.62 9.91
N ARG A 1109 2.31 12.90 10.00
CA ARG A 1109 2.04 11.67 9.22
C ARG A 1109 0.55 11.53 8.87
N HIS A 1110 0.27 10.65 7.92
CA HIS A 1110 -1.09 10.17 7.61
C HIS A 1110 -1.72 9.46 8.82
N VAL A 1111 -3.02 9.67 9.02
CA VAL A 1111 -3.80 8.99 10.07
C VAL A 1111 -5.10 8.46 9.49
N SER A 1112 -5.33 7.15 9.64
CA SER A 1112 -6.57 6.45 9.33
C SER A 1112 -7.19 5.87 10.60
N GLN A 1113 -8.38 6.34 10.99
CA GLN A 1113 -9.13 5.84 12.15
C GLN A 1113 -10.61 6.23 12.09
N MET A 1114 -11.43 5.73 13.01
CA MET A 1114 -12.80 6.22 13.22
C MET A 1114 -12.80 7.32 14.28
N VAL A 1115 -13.47 8.44 14.01
CA VAL A 1115 -13.57 9.56 14.94
C VAL A 1115 -15.03 9.86 15.25
N ARG A 1116 -15.28 10.42 16.44
CA ARG A 1116 -16.60 10.92 16.81
C ARG A 1116 -16.71 12.39 16.47
N THR A 1117 -17.77 12.74 15.76
CA THR A 1117 -18.08 14.12 15.37
C THR A 1117 -19.46 14.52 15.88
N LYS A 1118 -19.63 15.79 16.23
CA LYS A 1118 -20.89 16.36 16.71
C LYS A 1118 -21.34 17.51 15.81
N ILE A 1119 -22.64 17.58 15.52
CA ILE A 1119 -23.26 18.73 14.83
C ILE A 1119 -23.36 19.92 15.79
N VAL A 1120 -22.78 21.06 15.43
CA VAL A 1120 -22.81 22.30 16.26
C VAL A 1120 -23.54 23.46 15.58
N SER A 1121 -23.77 23.34 14.27
CA SER A 1121 -24.65 24.23 13.51
C SER A 1121 -25.37 23.43 12.43
N ASN A 1122 -26.66 23.66 12.26
CA ASN A 1122 -27.47 23.10 11.17
C ASN A 1122 -27.82 24.18 10.11
N LYS A 1123 -27.04 25.27 10.03
CA LYS A 1123 -27.21 26.39 9.09
C LYS A 1123 -26.80 26.02 7.65
N SER A 1124 -27.39 24.96 7.10
CA SER A 1124 -27.12 24.51 5.74
C SER A 1124 -28.19 23.55 5.22
N PRO A 1125 -28.55 23.60 3.93
CA PRO A 1125 -29.37 22.55 3.30
C PRO A 1125 -28.80 21.15 3.49
N TRP A 1126 -27.47 21.00 3.50
CA TRP A 1126 -26.78 19.72 3.73
C TRP A 1126 -27.04 19.12 5.11
N LEU A 1127 -27.46 19.93 6.07
CA LEU A 1127 -27.62 19.56 7.48
C LEU A 1127 -29.07 19.63 7.95
N SER A 1128 -30.02 19.79 7.02
CA SER A 1128 -31.43 20.05 7.29
C SER A 1128 -32.15 18.98 8.12
N SER A 1129 -31.67 17.72 8.12
CA SER A 1129 -32.24 16.64 8.93
C SER A 1129 -31.61 16.49 10.32
N PHE A 1130 -30.54 17.22 10.63
CA PHE A 1130 -29.81 17.04 11.87
C PHE A 1130 -30.22 18.07 12.93
N HIS A 1131 -30.16 17.63 14.18
CA HIS A 1131 -30.27 18.50 15.34
C HIS A 1131 -28.88 18.84 15.85
N VAL A 1132 -28.72 20.07 16.35
CA VAL A 1132 -27.50 20.44 17.08
C VAL A 1132 -27.35 19.52 18.29
N GLY A 1133 -26.18 18.90 18.41
CA GLY A 1133 -25.88 17.89 19.42
C GLY A 1133 -25.86 16.45 18.88
N ASP A 1134 -26.37 16.19 17.66
CA ASP A 1134 -26.31 14.85 17.07
C ASP A 1134 -24.84 14.40 16.90
N GLU A 1135 -24.55 13.16 17.30
CA GLU A 1135 -23.21 12.56 17.25
C GLU A 1135 -23.13 11.41 16.25
N PHE A 1136 -22.02 11.36 15.53
CA PHE A 1136 -21.73 10.35 14.50
C PHE A 1136 -20.30 9.84 14.63
N ILE A 1137 -20.08 8.60 14.20
CA ILE A 1137 -18.78 7.97 14.04
C ILE A 1137 -18.45 7.98 12.56
N VAL A 1138 -17.40 8.71 12.18
CA VAL A 1138 -17.04 8.95 10.78
C VAL A 1138 -15.60 8.50 10.57
N PRO A 1139 -15.28 7.79 9.47
CA PRO A 1139 -13.90 7.49 9.14
C PRO A 1139 -13.14 8.76 8.73
N VAL A 1140 -11.87 8.82 9.13
CA VAL A 1140 -10.89 9.80 8.62
C VAL A 1140 -9.70 9.07 8.01
N SER A 1141 -9.10 9.66 6.99
CA SER A 1141 -7.89 9.16 6.34
C SER A 1141 -7.19 10.31 5.62
N HIS A 1142 -6.25 10.99 6.31
CA HIS A 1142 -5.58 12.16 5.74
C HIS A 1142 -4.19 12.41 6.38
N GLY A 1143 -3.26 12.94 5.60
CA GLY A 1143 -1.97 13.51 6.07
C GLY A 1143 -2.03 15.01 6.36
N GLU A 1144 -2.92 15.74 5.65
CA GLU A 1144 -3.07 17.20 5.73
C GLU A 1144 -4.50 17.62 6.11
N GLY A 1145 -5.04 17.06 7.20
CA GLY A 1145 -6.41 17.34 7.62
C GLY A 1145 -6.55 18.41 8.68
N ARG A 1146 -5.48 19.11 9.06
CA ARG A 1146 -5.50 20.05 10.19
C ARG A 1146 -6.10 21.37 9.76
N PHE A 1147 -7.31 21.66 10.21
CA PHE A 1147 -7.92 22.98 10.01
C PHE A 1147 -7.20 24.00 10.90
N TYR A 1148 -6.54 24.96 10.27
CA TYR A 1148 -5.84 26.06 10.92
C TYR A 1148 -6.55 27.38 10.59
N VAL A 1149 -6.83 28.17 11.62
CA VAL A 1149 -7.44 29.48 11.49
C VAL A 1149 -6.91 30.40 12.58
N GLN A 1150 -6.69 31.67 12.23
CA GLN A 1150 -6.28 32.71 13.17
C GLN A 1150 -7.47 33.19 14.02
N GLU A 1151 -7.19 33.85 15.14
CA GLU A 1151 -8.21 34.22 16.14
C GLU A 1151 -9.32 35.14 15.59
N GLU A 1152 -8.98 36.10 14.73
CA GLU A 1152 -9.95 37.04 14.15
C GLU A 1152 -10.94 36.35 13.20
N GLU A 1153 -10.44 35.55 12.26
CA GLU A 1153 -11.28 34.75 11.36
C GLU A 1153 -12.09 33.71 12.12
N LEU A 1154 -11.52 33.09 13.17
CA LEU A 1154 -12.23 32.14 14.02
C LEU A 1154 -13.46 32.79 14.68
N LYS A 1155 -13.31 33.99 15.25
CA LYS A 1155 -14.44 34.75 15.83
C LYS A 1155 -15.53 35.04 14.80
N SER A 1156 -15.14 35.42 13.58
CA SER A 1156 -16.05 35.65 12.45
C SER A 1156 -16.84 34.38 12.08
N LEU A 1157 -16.17 33.23 11.99
CA LEU A 1157 -16.80 31.94 11.68
C LEU A 1157 -17.81 31.52 12.75
N ILE A 1158 -17.47 31.68 14.03
CA ILE A 1158 -18.36 31.37 15.17
C ILE A 1158 -19.59 32.28 15.12
N GLN A 1159 -19.40 33.60 15.01
CA GLN A 1159 -20.50 34.58 14.99
C GLN A 1159 -21.47 34.34 13.83
N LYS A 1160 -20.97 33.90 12.67
CA LYS A 1160 -21.79 33.61 11.49
C LYS A 1160 -22.40 32.19 11.49
N GLY A 1161 -22.10 31.37 12.50
CA GLY A 1161 -22.59 29.98 12.60
C GLY A 1161 -22.05 29.07 11.50
N GLN A 1162 -20.86 29.35 10.96
CA GLN A 1162 -20.28 28.65 9.81
C GLN A 1162 -19.54 27.36 10.20
N ILE A 1163 -19.21 27.18 11.48
CA ILE A 1163 -18.65 25.92 11.99
C ILE A 1163 -19.81 24.95 12.22
N VAL A 1164 -19.81 23.81 11.52
CA VAL A 1164 -20.94 22.88 11.53
C VAL A 1164 -20.66 21.58 12.26
N THR A 1165 -19.42 21.12 12.26
CA THR A 1165 -19.02 19.88 12.92
C THR A 1165 -17.74 20.05 13.71
N GLN A 1166 -17.69 19.42 14.89
CA GLN A 1166 -16.48 19.32 15.72
C GLN A 1166 -16.16 17.86 16.02
N TYR A 1167 -14.88 17.52 16.10
CA TYR A 1167 -14.41 16.29 16.74
C TYR A 1167 -14.70 16.35 18.25
N VAL A 1168 -15.18 15.25 18.83
CA VAL A 1168 -15.56 15.20 20.26
C VAL A 1168 -15.09 13.92 20.97
N ASP A 1169 -14.90 14.04 22.29
CA ASP A 1169 -14.62 12.92 23.17
C ASP A 1169 -15.85 12.02 23.42
N PHE A 1170 -15.72 11.03 24.30
CA PHE A 1170 -16.82 10.09 24.59
C PHE A 1170 -17.98 10.75 25.34
N GLU A 1171 -17.75 11.89 25.97
CA GLU A 1171 -18.71 12.73 26.67
C GLU A 1171 -19.33 13.81 25.76
N GLY A 1172 -18.99 13.82 24.47
CA GLY A 1172 -19.53 14.76 23.49
C GLY A 1172 -18.92 16.16 23.54
N LYS A 1173 -17.76 16.32 24.19
CA LYS A 1173 -17.05 17.61 24.31
C LYS A 1173 -15.93 17.71 23.29
N ALA A 1174 -15.80 18.88 22.66
CA ALA A 1174 -14.75 19.12 21.69
C ALA A 1174 -13.38 19.20 22.39
N THR A 1175 -12.36 18.53 21.86
CA THR A 1175 -11.05 18.42 22.50
C THR A 1175 -9.89 18.36 21.49
N ASN A 1176 -8.67 18.73 21.91
CA ASN A 1176 -7.44 18.52 21.14
C ASN A 1176 -6.78 17.15 21.39
N GLU A 1177 -7.38 16.28 22.21
CA GLU A 1177 -6.82 14.94 22.44
C GLU A 1177 -6.74 14.14 21.14
N PHE A 1178 -5.54 13.65 20.79
CA PHE A 1178 -5.25 12.95 19.53
C PHE A 1178 -6.24 11.83 19.19
N ARG A 1179 -6.62 11.03 20.19
CA ARG A 1179 -7.58 9.93 20.04
C ARG A 1179 -8.89 10.38 19.39
N HIS A 1180 -9.33 11.59 19.69
CA HIS A 1180 -10.58 12.16 19.20
C HIS A 1180 -10.35 13.12 18.03
N THR A 1181 -9.24 13.86 18.05
CA THR A 1181 -8.86 14.89 17.06
C THR A 1181 -7.46 14.58 16.50
N PRO A 1182 -7.32 13.60 15.58
CA PRO A 1182 -6.02 13.10 15.14
C PRO A 1182 -5.18 14.10 14.36
N ASN A 1183 -5.81 15.09 13.72
CA ASN A 1183 -5.12 16.12 12.94
C ASN A 1183 -4.65 17.32 13.77
N GLY A 1184 -5.22 17.54 14.96
CA GLY A 1184 -4.91 18.70 15.80
C GLY A 1184 -5.51 20.01 15.29
N SER A 1185 -6.70 19.95 14.70
CA SER A 1185 -7.43 21.12 14.18
C SER A 1185 -7.77 22.15 15.27
N THR A 1186 -7.72 23.44 14.92
CA THR A 1186 -8.10 24.55 15.82
C THR A 1186 -9.51 24.35 16.35
N CYS A 1187 -9.67 24.41 17.68
CA CYS A 1187 -10.95 24.18 18.37
C CYS A 1187 -11.67 22.88 17.98
N ALA A 1188 -10.91 21.85 17.57
CA ALA A 1188 -11.45 20.58 17.08
C ALA A 1188 -12.45 20.72 15.92
N ILE A 1189 -12.33 21.77 15.10
CA ILE A 1189 -13.18 21.99 13.92
C ILE A 1189 -12.95 20.87 12.89
N GLU A 1190 -14.03 20.26 12.43
CA GLU A 1190 -14.01 19.17 11.44
C GLU A 1190 -14.58 19.59 10.08
N GLY A 1191 -15.57 20.48 10.09
CA GLY A 1191 -16.24 20.94 8.88
C GLY A 1191 -16.91 22.29 9.04
N ILE A 1192 -16.98 23.03 7.93
CA ILE A 1192 -17.54 24.37 7.85
C ILE A 1192 -18.41 24.56 6.61
N VAL A 1193 -19.20 25.63 6.59
CA VAL A 1193 -20.06 26.02 5.45
C VAL A 1193 -19.81 27.45 4.98
N SER A 1194 -20.23 27.77 3.76
CA SER A 1194 -20.29 29.15 3.24
C SER A 1194 -21.28 30.01 4.04
N PRO A 1195 -21.24 31.35 3.92
CA PRO A 1195 -22.11 32.23 4.70
C PRO A 1195 -23.61 32.00 4.46
N ASP A 1196 -23.98 31.52 3.26
CA ASP A 1196 -25.33 31.14 2.84
C ASP A 1196 -25.65 29.64 3.05
N GLY A 1197 -24.69 28.86 3.55
CA GLY A 1197 -24.83 27.43 3.85
C GLY A 1197 -24.78 26.48 2.64
N ARG A 1198 -24.75 26.97 1.38
CA ARG A 1198 -24.88 26.12 0.18
C ARG A 1198 -23.61 25.31 -0.16
N ILE A 1199 -22.46 25.75 0.34
CA ILE A 1199 -21.18 25.06 0.20
C ILE A 1199 -20.83 24.41 1.54
N LEU A 1200 -20.60 23.09 1.55
CA LEU A 1200 -20.15 22.33 2.71
C LEU A 1200 -18.77 21.73 2.45
N GLY A 1201 -17.85 21.93 3.39
CA GLY A 1201 -16.53 21.31 3.41
C GLY A 1201 -16.27 20.57 4.72
N LYS A 1202 -15.76 19.34 4.66
CA LYS A 1202 -15.44 18.55 5.85
C LYS A 1202 -14.32 17.53 5.60
N MET A 1203 -13.64 17.08 6.66
CA MET A 1203 -12.51 16.13 6.54
C MET A 1203 -12.91 14.65 6.65
N GLY A 1204 -13.86 14.32 7.52
CA GLY A 1204 -14.37 12.96 7.70
C GLY A 1204 -15.18 12.50 6.49
N HIS A 1205 -14.99 11.25 6.10
CA HIS A 1205 -15.57 10.66 4.90
C HIS A 1205 -16.98 10.11 5.16
N SER A 1206 -17.99 10.97 5.02
CA SER A 1206 -19.40 10.59 5.19
C SER A 1206 -19.92 9.69 4.06
N GLU A 1207 -19.23 9.64 2.92
CA GLU A 1207 -19.50 8.77 1.77
C GLU A 1207 -19.05 7.32 2.01
N ARG A 1208 -18.05 7.11 2.89
CA ARG A 1208 -17.54 5.78 3.26
C ARG A 1208 -18.47 5.12 4.28
N LYS A 1209 -19.72 4.88 3.86
CA LYS A 1209 -20.79 4.26 4.69
C LYS A 1209 -21.51 3.16 3.92
N GLY A 1210 -22.08 2.22 4.66
CA GLY A 1210 -22.82 1.09 4.11
C GLY A 1210 -23.29 0.13 5.19
N GLU A 1211 -24.16 -0.80 4.81
CA GLU A 1211 -24.61 -1.88 5.70
C GLU A 1211 -23.43 -2.82 6.03
N ASP A 1212 -23.40 -3.37 7.24
CA ASP A 1212 -22.36 -4.29 7.72
C ASP A 1212 -20.91 -3.74 7.73
N LEU A 1213 -20.70 -2.43 7.54
CA LEU A 1213 -19.37 -1.85 7.63
C LEU A 1213 -18.96 -1.54 9.08
N TYR A 1214 -17.67 -1.64 9.35
CA TYR A 1214 -17.06 -1.30 10.65
C TYR A 1214 -17.73 -2.00 11.84
N LYS A 1215 -18.04 -3.30 11.71
CA LYS A 1215 -18.75 -4.10 12.72
C LYS A 1215 -18.08 -4.11 14.09
N ASN A 1216 -16.77 -3.95 14.11
CA ASN A 1216 -15.97 -3.87 15.32
C ASN A 1216 -15.94 -2.47 15.96
N ILE A 1217 -16.68 -1.48 15.44
CA ILE A 1217 -16.74 -0.12 15.99
C ILE A 1217 -18.18 0.20 16.37
N PRO A 1218 -18.49 0.49 17.65
CA PRO A 1218 -19.84 0.85 18.07
C PRO A 1218 -20.20 2.30 17.68
N GLY A 1219 -21.49 2.61 17.59
CA GLY A 1219 -22.01 3.97 17.35
C GLY A 1219 -22.64 4.18 15.97
N ASN A 1220 -23.30 5.34 15.80
CA ASN A 1220 -24.01 5.69 14.57
C ASN A 1220 -23.03 6.15 13.47
N LYS A 1221 -23.01 5.44 12.34
CA LYS A 1221 -22.09 5.70 11.21
C LYS A 1221 -22.77 6.41 10.03
N VAL A 1222 -24.07 6.66 10.13
CA VAL A 1222 -24.89 7.17 9.03
C VAL A 1222 -25.05 8.67 9.18
N GLN A 1223 -24.27 9.43 8.39
CA GLN A 1223 -24.41 10.87 8.26
C GLN A 1223 -25.12 11.19 6.92
N ASP A 1224 -26.37 11.64 6.98
CA ASP A 1224 -27.27 11.86 5.82
C ASP A 1224 -27.07 13.15 5.01
N ILE A 1225 -25.83 13.64 4.90
CA ILE A 1225 -25.54 14.86 4.11
C ILE A 1225 -25.96 14.72 2.64
N PHE A 1226 -25.74 13.56 2.02
CA PHE A 1226 -26.10 13.29 0.61
C PHE A 1226 -27.61 13.35 0.40
N SER A 1227 -28.37 12.66 1.26
CA SER A 1227 -29.83 12.65 1.25
C SER A 1227 -30.40 14.04 1.44
N ASN A 1228 -29.81 14.86 2.31
CA ASN A 1228 -30.24 16.24 2.55
C ASN A 1228 -29.97 17.15 1.34
N GLY A 1229 -28.79 17.03 0.73
CA GLY A 1229 -28.47 17.76 -0.50
C GLY A 1229 -29.42 17.42 -1.66
N VAL A 1230 -29.82 16.15 -1.80
CA VAL A 1230 -30.82 15.74 -2.80
C VAL A 1230 -32.21 16.27 -2.47
N LYS A 1231 -32.64 16.20 -1.21
CA LYS A 1231 -33.94 16.70 -0.75
C LYS A 1231 -34.10 18.20 -0.92
N TYR A 1232 -33.02 18.98 -0.92
CA TYR A 1232 -33.08 20.42 -1.18
C TYR A 1232 -33.75 20.77 -2.52
N PHE A 1233 -33.56 19.93 -3.54
CA PHE A 1233 -34.13 20.10 -4.88
C PHE A 1233 -35.45 19.37 -5.09
N LYS A 1234 -35.83 18.41 -4.25
CA LYS A 1234 -37.13 17.72 -4.33
C LYS A 1234 -38.21 18.55 -3.65
#